data_AF-A0A1Y2FT38-F1
#
_entry.id   AF-A0A1Y2FT38-F1
#
_cell.length_a   1.000
_cell.length_b   1.000
_cell.length_c   1.000
_cell.angle_alpha   90.00
_cell.angle_beta   90.00
_cell.angle_gamma   90.00
#
_symmetry.space_group_name_H-M   'P 1'
#
loop_
_entity.id
_entity.type
_entity.pdbx_description
1 polymer ?
#
loop_
_entity_poly.entity_id
_entity_poly.type
_entity_poly.pdbx_seq_one_letter_code
_entity_poly.pdbx_strand_id
1 'polypeptide(L)'
;MLKPLELLLLLAALLPISLASQNDKHETGRCIMRGQCGKESFFSPELPCPDNNLATKPDLELREALVGICGEQYATGSVCCDQAQVTALRENLKKAENLIASCPACKNNFFDFFCGFTCSPDQSSFLKIESTKEMPGGSRAVTHLSYFVSQRFSRGFFESCKDVKFSATNGYVMDLIGGGATDGQGFLEFLGQKSIVGSPIQIDFPVDTDAELAEWDPPFRHCNSSDIQSKCACVDCPSVCQSLPELNPPGKTCNIGVMPCLSFSVLFLYVTSLSAFFAGYAFYLRSRKSFGNTRGLQLHNEQYLSSDELDDHSTLSDRHLNTYALNNWLEGIFYRIGMTCASFPYASIGLSVVIVLFLSIGWTRFAIETNPIKLWVSPTADVALQKNYFDSTFGPFYRAEQMFLSNASHPTSSVLTFESLKFWFDLEDQLKRMRDQHGTGIEDLCLQPTGQGCVIQSLTGYWQGDFENVSPSNWAKELQRCADQPVQCLPVFQQPLKPQMILGGYTGDDWLSSSALVSTIVLKNSLEPALRSRASAWERDLQQVLYRAQEIANTMGLRLSFSTDVSLEEELNKSANTDARIVIISYLAMFLYVSLALGTSRWQGKATLVQTKFSLGLSGIAIVLLSISASVGLFSLLGVKITLIIAEVIPFLVLAIGVDNIFLLCHEFANINASEPSLSIPIRVALASSRVGPSILLSATSETLAFAIGAAVAMPAVRNFAIYAAGAVFFDALLQMTMFTAALALDQARVESGRFDCVPCVQTSVDGSALDVEQGYVFRFIQRRLTPGLMQPVAKRFVLFLFFSWAALSIALLPSIEFGLDQKIALPKDSYLVDYFRDLESYFGVGPPVYFVAKSPNITERAAQQAVCGRFTTCDDFSMANVLEQERKRPDVSFLLEPAASWLDDFFYWLNPQLEMCCRVRIDDPSRFCGAEEGPSRCRPCMEDRSPAWNITLSGMPEGEEFMKYVRAWLSATSTEDCPLAGKAPYGDALALRDDGYGLDAFHTRTFHTPLRTQVDLINSLAAGQRVAKEMSRLTGLDVFAYAVHYIYFAQYSNIVSLTFNLLGTALLAIFLIATLVLGSLTAAAILCATVALIVLNVAGAMVLFGISLNALSVVNLVVCVGIGVEFTSHMIRAYMLPTTHFATRVLQQEEGYQELRSRNALAQVGPSVFTGITMCKFCGVVVLAFTQSKIFEIYYFRMWLALVFVAASHGLILLPVVLSMFGPRGYVCKEIASDHAELPAASDPLWQ
;
A
#
# COMPACT_ATOMS: atom_id res chain seq x y z
N MET A 1 5.43 -72.20 -16.60
CA MET A 1 5.63 -72.41 -18.05
C MET A 1 6.89 -71.64 -18.43
N LEU A 2 8.04 -72.33 -18.45
CA LEU A 2 8.63 -73.02 -19.61
C LEU A 2 9.44 -72.05 -20.49
N LYS A 3 10.78 -72.11 -20.34
CA LYS A 3 11.76 -72.00 -21.44
C LYS A 3 11.36 -72.98 -22.57
N PRO A 4 11.84 -72.91 -23.84
CA PRO A 4 13.10 -72.33 -24.35
C PRO A 4 12.90 -71.61 -25.73
N LEU A 5 13.90 -71.03 -26.41
CA LEU A 5 14.77 -71.73 -27.38
C LEU A 5 15.97 -70.85 -27.77
N GLU A 6 17.14 -71.25 -27.28
CA GLU A 6 18.43 -71.06 -27.94
C GLU A 6 18.41 -71.84 -29.27
N LEU A 7 18.87 -71.27 -30.40
CA LEU A 7 19.67 -71.99 -31.39
C LEU A 7 20.12 -71.07 -32.55
N LEU A 8 21.08 -70.18 -32.33
CA LEU A 8 21.94 -69.74 -33.42
C LEU A 8 23.20 -69.08 -32.85
N LEU A 9 24.34 -69.61 -33.27
CA LEU A 9 25.71 -69.13 -33.02
C LEU A 9 26.46 -69.79 -31.87
N LEU A 10 26.63 -71.11 -32.01
CA LEU A 10 27.77 -71.85 -31.50
C LEU A 10 28.72 -72.13 -32.69
N LEU A 11 29.97 -71.65 -32.58
CA LEU A 11 31.23 -72.06 -33.26
C LEU A 11 32.00 -70.96 -34.01
N ALA A 12 32.85 -70.25 -33.26
CA ALA A 12 34.26 -69.93 -33.63
C ALA A 12 34.93 -69.34 -32.37
N ALA A 13 35.59 -70.17 -31.56
CA ALA A 13 37.04 -70.40 -31.62
C ALA A 13 37.79 -69.58 -30.54
N LEU A 14 37.98 -70.27 -29.41
CA LEU A 14 39.06 -70.19 -28.42
C LEU A 14 40.29 -69.35 -28.79
N LEU A 15 40.54 -68.33 -27.97
CA LEU A 15 41.85 -67.91 -27.50
C LEU A 15 41.68 -67.40 -26.06
N PRO A 16 42.28 -68.05 -25.04
CA PRO A 16 42.32 -67.50 -23.69
C PRO A 16 43.46 -66.48 -23.65
N ILE A 17 43.14 -65.19 -23.58
CA ILE A 17 44.09 -64.23 -23.04
C ILE A 17 43.92 -64.30 -21.52
N SER A 18 44.86 -64.98 -20.88
CA SER A 18 45.07 -64.91 -19.44
C SER A 18 45.38 -63.46 -19.05
N LEU A 19 44.37 -62.72 -18.58
CA LEU A 19 44.61 -61.53 -17.77
C LEU A 19 44.84 -62.02 -16.34
N ALA A 20 46.10 -61.92 -15.92
CA ALA A 20 46.49 -62.10 -14.54
C ALA A 20 45.70 -61.14 -13.66
N SER A 21 44.79 -61.68 -12.83
CA SER A 21 44.30 -61.01 -11.65
C SER A 21 45.50 -60.76 -10.74
N GLN A 22 45.89 -59.50 -10.59
CA GLN A 22 46.82 -59.08 -9.57
C GLN A 22 46.05 -59.20 -8.25
N ASN A 23 46.34 -60.23 -7.44
CA ASN A 23 45.77 -60.34 -6.10
C ASN A 23 46.32 -59.20 -5.26
N ASP A 24 45.61 -58.07 -5.24
CA ASP A 24 45.97 -56.93 -4.44
C ASP A 24 45.82 -57.26 -2.96
N LYS A 25 46.88 -57.01 -2.17
CA LYS A 25 46.85 -57.20 -0.72
C LYS A 25 46.29 -55.95 -0.04
N HIS A 26 45.19 -56.12 0.68
CA HIS A 26 44.55 -55.06 1.46
C HIS A 26 45.01 -55.16 2.92
N GLU A 27 45.99 -54.35 3.33
CA GLU A 27 46.53 -54.29 4.71
C GLU A 27 46.91 -52.85 5.10
N THR A 28 46.87 -52.51 6.39
CA THR A 28 47.30 -51.18 6.88
C THR A 28 48.78 -50.92 6.57
N GLY A 29 49.12 -49.68 6.19
CA GLY A 29 50.47 -49.23 5.85
C GLY A 29 50.89 -49.51 4.41
N ARG A 30 49.95 -49.91 3.55
CA ARG A 30 50.18 -50.27 2.14
C ARG A 30 49.31 -49.43 1.20
N CYS A 31 49.92 -49.03 0.10
CA CYS A 31 49.31 -48.20 -0.94
C CYS A 31 48.60 -49.08 -1.98
N ILE A 32 47.73 -48.47 -2.78
CA ILE A 32 47.17 -49.11 -3.98
C ILE A 32 47.49 -48.33 -5.25
N MET A 33 47.79 -47.04 -5.14
CA MET A 33 48.22 -46.19 -6.24
C MET A 33 49.27 -45.16 -5.78
N ARG A 34 50.27 -44.90 -6.63
CA ARG A 34 51.36 -43.94 -6.37
C ARG A 34 52.03 -43.50 -7.67
N GLY A 35 52.16 -42.20 -7.88
CA GLY A 35 52.68 -41.59 -9.10
C GLY A 35 51.66 -41.46 -10.24
N GLN A 36 52.09 -40.84 -11.35
CA GLN A 36 51.28 -40.55 -12.54
C GLN A 36 51.80 -41.33 -13.76
N CYS A 37 50.91 -42.04 -14.46
CA CYS A 37 51.25 -43.02 -15.50
C CYS A 37 50.86 -42.61 -16.93
N GLY A 38 50.41 -41.37 -17.14
CA GLY A 38 50.15 -40.78 -18.46
C GLY A 38 48.70 -40.31 -18.66
N LYS A 39 48.40 -39.80 -19.87
CA LYS A 39 47.10 -39.20 -20.26
C LYS A 39 46.42 -40.05 -21.34
N GLU A 40 45.10 -40.21 -21.30
CA GLU A 40 44.37 -40.98 -22.34
C GLU A 40 44.39 -40.27 -23.70
N SER A 41 44.43 -38.94 -23.70
CA SER A 41 44.52 -38.08 -24.88
C SER A 41 45.27 -36.79 -24.54
N PHE A 42 45.64 -35.99 -25.54
CA PHE A 42 46.33 -34.71 -25.35
C PHE A 42 45.58 -33.74 -24.41
N PHE A 43 44.25 -33.81 -24.38
CA PHE A 43 43.37 -32.98 -23.55
C PHE A 43 42.95 -33.66 -22.24
N SER A 44 43.37 -34.90 -21.98
CA SER A 44 42.98 -35.64 -20.77
C SER A 44 43.94 -35.35 -19.60
N PRO A 45 43.44 -35.33 -18.35
CA PRO A 45 44.28 -35.25 -17.16
C PRO A 45 45.17 -36.50 -16.99
N GLU A 46 46.21 -36.39 -16.16
CA GLU A 46 47.10 -37.52 -15.86
C GLU A 46 46.43 -38.51 -14.91
N LEU A 47 46.58 -39.81 -15.23
CA LEU A 47 45.98 -40.89 -14.46
C LEU A 47 46.98 -41.50 -13.46
N PRO A 48 46.53 -41.94 -12.28
CA PRO A 48 47.41 -42.52 -11.27
C PRO A 48 47.92 -43.92 -11.68
N CYS A 49 49.13 -44.26 -11.24
CA CYS A 49 49.70 -45.59 -11.42
C CYS A 49 49.22 -46.57 -10.34
N PRO A 50 48.93 -47.84 -10.67
CA PRO A 50 48.72 -48.88 -9.66
C PRO A 50 50.05 -49.18 -8.94
N ASP A 51 50.03 -49.13 -7.61
CA ASP A 51 51.20 -49.39 -6.77
C ASP A 51 50.78 -50.08 -5.46
N ASN A 52 51.07 -51.37 -5.36
CA ASN A 52 50.73 -52.18 -4.21
C ASN A 52 51.93 -52.38 -3.25
N ASN A 53 52.68 -51.32 -2.96
CA ASN A 53 53.85 -51.32 -2.09
C ASN A 53 53.56 -50.63 -0.73
N LEU A 54 54.45 -50.82 0.25
CA LEU A 54 54.34 -50.14 1.56
C LEU A 54 54.47 -48.62 1.43
N ALA A 55 53.80 -47.90 2.33
CA ALA A 55 53.88 -46.44 2.42
C ALA A 55 55.32 -45.99 2.76
N THR A 56 55.81 -44.96 2.08
CA THR A 56 57.19 -44.48 2.21
C THR A 56 57.26 -43.19 3.01
N LYS A 57 58.38 -42.95 3.70
CA LYS A 57 58.63 -41.63 4.31
C LYS A 57 58.96 -40.61 3.21
N PRO A 58 58.18 -39.54 3.05
CA PRO A 58 58.46 -38.48 2.08
C PRO A 58 59.67 -37.65 2.51
N ASP A 59 60.30 -37.03 1.52
CA ASP A 59 61.35 -36.02 1.68
C ASP A 59 60.79 -34.69 2.23
N LEU A 60 61.68 -33.78 2.63
CA LEU A 60 61.32 -32.52 3.30
C LEU A 60 60.43 -31.62 2.43
N GLU A 61 60.71 -31.54 1.13
CA GLU A 61 59.96 -30.72 0.18
C GLU A 61 58.53 -31.26 -0.02
N LEU A 62 58.39 -32.58 -0.21
CA LEU A 62 57.09 -33.25 -0.29
C LEU A 62 56.31 -33.14 1.02
N ARG A 63 57.01 -33.23 2.17
CA ARG A 63 56.38 -33.07 3.48
C ARG A 63 55.79 -31.67 3.64
N GLU A 64 56.55 -30.64 3.35
CA GLU A 64 56.10 -29.25 3.48
C GLU A 64 54.94 -28.96 2.51
N ALA A 65 55.05 -29.44 1.27
CA ALA A 65 53.98 -29.31 0.27
C ALA A 65 52.69 -30.02 0.70
N LEU A 66 52.80 -31.20 1.31
CA LEU A 66 51.67 -32.00 1.78
C LEU A 66 51.03 -31.40 3.03
N VAL A 67 51.81 -30.96 4.01
CA VAL A 67 51.30 -30.29 5.24
C VAL A 67 50.60 -28.99 4.88
N GLY A 68 51.14 -28.23 3.92
CA GLY A 68 50.53 -26.98 3.46
C GLY A 68 49.15 -27.14 2.81
N ILE A 69 48.80 -28.33 2.30
CA ILE A 69 47.50 -28.61 1.67
C ILE A 69 46.60 -29.45 2.59
N CYS A 70 47.11 -30.57 3.07
CA CYS A 70 46.35 -31.60 3.78
C CYS A 70 46.41 -31.45 5.31
N GLY A 71 47.09 -30.42 5.82
CA GLY A 71 47.14 -30.06 7.23
C GLY A 71 48.15 -30.83 8.07
N GLU A 72 48.20 -30.46 9.35
CA GLU A 72 49.16 -30.94 10.37
C GLU A 72 49.10 -32.46 10.61
N GLN A 73 47.99 -33.12 10.27
CA GLN A 73 47.85 -34.57 10.39
C GLN A 73 48.87 -35.36 9.56
N TYR A 74 49.44 -34.74 8.51
CA TYR A 74 50.50 -35.32 7.68
C TYR A 74 51.92 -34.85 8.04
N ALA A 75 52.08 -34.09 9.13
CA ALA A 75 53.39 -33.58 9.58
C ALA A 75 54.37 -34.71 9.96
N THR A 76 53.84 -35.88 10.34
CA THR A 76 54.62 -37.07 10.68
C THR A 76 54.05 -38.32 9.99
N GLY A 77 54.82 -39.42 9.90
CA GLY A 77 54.35 -40.68 9.31
C GLY A 77 54.76 -40.91 7.84
N SER A 78 54.46 -42.10 7.31
CA SER A 78 54.66 -42.45 5.89
C SER A 78 53.46 -42.01 5.05
N VAL A 79 53.61 -41.92 3.72
CA VAL A 79 52.56 -41.51 2.77
C VAL A 79 52.58 -42.37 1.50
N CYS A 80 51.46 -42.36 0.78
CA CYS A 80 51.27 -43.11 -0.47
C CYS A 80 51.27 -42.24 -1.74
N CYS A 81 51.81 -41.01 -1.68
CA CYS A 81 51.85 -40.10 -2.82
C CYS A 81 53.26 -39.53 -3.09
N ASP A 82 53.45 -38.98 -4.27
CA ASP A 82 54.68 -38.30 -4.70
C ASP A 82 54.48 -36.79 -4.94
N GLN A 83 55.57 -36.07 -5.27
CA GLN A 83 55.55 -34.62 -5.48
C GLN A 83 54.63 -34.19 -6.63
N ALA A 84 54.59 -34.97 -7.72
CA ALA A 84 53.78 -34.65 -8.89
C ALA A 84 52.28 -34.80 -8.56
N GLN A 85 51.90 -35.85 -7.83
CA GLN A 85 50.53 -36.05 -7.35
C GLN A 85 50.10 -34.94 -6.38
N VAL A 86 50.94 -34.55 -5.44
CA VAL A 86 50.62 -33.47 -4.49
C VAL A 86 50.47 -32.13 -5.20
N THR A 87 51.29 -31.86 -6.22
CA THR A 87 51.19 -30.64 -7.04
C THR A 87 49.89 -30.62 -7.85
N ALA A 88 49.56 -31.73 -8.52
CA ALA A 88 48.29 -31.85 -9.25
C ALA A 88 47.07 -31.79 -8.33
N LEU A 89 47.16 -32.38 -7.14
CA LEU A 89 46.12 -32.30 -6.12
C LEU A 89 45.88 -30.84 -5.68
N ARG A 90 46.96 -30.06 -5.48
CA ARG A 90 46.88 -28.62 -5.17
C ARG A 90 46.12 -27.85 -6.24
N GLU A 91 46.47 -28.05 -7.51
CA GLU A 91 45.84 -27.34 -8.63
C GLU A 91 44.35 -27.64 -8.76
N ASN A 92 43.96 -28.91 -8.55
CA ASN A 92 42.55 -29.31 -8.60
C ASN A 92 41.75 -28.81 -7.39
N LEU A 93 42.31 -28.93 -6.18
CA LEU A 93 41.65 -28.44 -4.97
C LEU A 93 41.50 -26.92 -4.97
N LYS A 94 42.45 -26.17 -5.56
CA LYS A 94 42.36 -24.71 -5.68
C LYS A 94 41.14 -24.27 -6.52
N LYS A 95 40.75 -25.04 -7.54
CA LYS A 95 39.53 -24.75 -8.32
C LYS A 95 38.26 -24.90 -7.47
N ALA A 96 38.19 -25.95 -6.65
CA ALA A 96 37.07 -26.18 -5.75
C ALA A 96 37.05 -25.17 -4.59
N GLU A 97 38.21 -24.80 -4.06
CA GLU A 97 38.37 -23.84 -2.96
C GLU A 97 37.72 -22.50 -3.27
N ASN A 98 37.82 -22.01 -4.51
CA ASN A 98 37.16 -20.78 -4.95
C ASN A 98 35.63 -20.78 -4.74
N LEU A 99 35.01 -21.96 -4.66
CA LEU A 99 33.57 -22.12 -4.43
C LEU A 99 33.24 -22.34 -2.96
N ILE A 100 34.04 -23.12 -2.23
CA ILE A 100 33.75 -23.57 -0.86
C ILE A 100 34.48 -22.79 0.24
N ALA A 101 35.32 -21.81 -0.11
CA ALA A 101 36.16 -21.07 0.84
C ALA A 101 35.38 -20.31 1.93
N SER A 102 34.10 -19.98 1.70
CA SER A 102 33.30 -19.25 2.68
C SER A 102 32.96 -20.06 3.94
N CYS A 103 32.95 -21.38 3.84
CA CYS A 103 32.70 -22.28 4.97
C CYS A 103 33.92 -23.17 5.24
N PRO A 104 34.71 -22.87 6.29
CA PRO A 104 35.91 -23.63 6.63
C PRO A 104 35.66 -25.12 6.88
N ALA A 105 34.53 -25.49 7.51
CA ALA A 105 34.16 -26.89 7.68
C ALA A 105 34.00 -27.61 6.34
N CYS A 106 33.25 -27.04 5.40
CA CYS A 106 33.06 -27.61 4.07
C CYS A 106 34.40 -27.77 3.35
N LYS A 107 35.20 -26.70 3.30
CA LYS A 107 36.53 -26.71 2.70
C LYS A 107 37.41 -27.81 3.29
N ASN A 108 37.54 -27.84 4.61
CA ASN A 108 38.44 -28.78 5.29
C ASN A 108 37.99 -30.23 5.11
N ASN A 109 36.68 -30.50 5.16
CA ASN A 109 36.14 -31.84 4.87
C ASN A 109 36.41 -32.26 3.42
N PHE A 110 36.27 -31.33 2.48
CA PHE A 110 36.55 -31.55 1.06
C PHE A 110 38.03 -31.86 0.81
N PHE A 111 38.93 -31.11 1.45
CA PHE A 111 40.37 -31.33 1.34
C PHE A 111 40.78 -32.66 1.99
N ASP A 112 40.30 -32.94 3.19
CA ASP A 112 40.57 -34.21 3.89
C ASP A 112 40.10 -35.42 3.07
N PHE A 113 38.96 -35.32 2.39
CA PHE A 113 38.43 -36.37 1.52
C PHE A 113 39.42 -36.76 0.41
N PHE A 114 39.92 -35.78 -0.34
CA PHE A 114 40.87 -36.04 -1.45
C PHE A 114 42.30 -36.29 -0.98
N CYS A 115 42.72 -35.69 0.14
CA CYS A 115 44.00 -35.98 0.78
C CYS A 115 44.05 -37.42 1.31
N GLY A 116 42.97 -37.90 1.95
CA GLY A 116 42.81 -39.28 2.37
C GLY A 116 42.83 -40.24 1.19
N PHE A 117 42.06 -39.93 0.14
CA PHE A 117 42.03 -40.69 -1.10
C PHE A 117 43.42 -40.84 -1.76
N THR A 118 44.19 -39.76 -1.84
CA THR A 118 45.43 -39.70 -2.62
C THR A 118 46.67 -40.12 -1.84
N CYS A 119 46.80 -39.67 -0.58
CA CYS A 119 48.07 -39.70 0.16
C CYS A 119 48.04 -40.54 1.44
N SER A 120 46.88 -41.06 1.86
CA SER A 120 46.78 -41.85 3.10
C SER A 120 47.76 -43.03 3.11
N PRO A 121 48.48 -43.29 4.22
CA PRO A 121 49.38 -44.44 4.33
C PRO A 121 48.65 -45.79 4.28
N ASP A 122 47.35 -45.81 4.55
CA ASP A 122 46.51 -47.01 4.66
C ASP A 122 45.59 -47.19 3.44
N GLN A 123 45.95 -46.61 2.29
CA GLN A 123 45.11 -46.52 1.10
C GLN A 123 44.52 -47.87 0.65
N SER A 124 45.28 -48.97 0.76
CA SER A 124 44.80 -50.31 0.38
C SER A 124 43.70 -50.87 1.30
N SER A 125 43.46 -50.29 2.48
CA SER A 125 42.42 -50.78 3.41
C SER A 125 41.00 -50.37 3.02
N PHE A 126 40.85 -49.32 2.20
CA PHE A 126 39.54 -48.74 1.84
C PHE A 126 39.40 -48.40 0.34
N LEU A 127 40.44 -48.62 -0.48
CA LEU A 127 40.38 -48.51 -1.94
C LEU A 127 40.59 -49.88 -2.61
N LYS A 128 39.88 -50.09 -3.73
CA LYS A 128 39.97 -51.30 -4.56
C LYS A 128 40.02 -50.92 -6.03
N ILE A 129 41.02 -51.38 -6.77
CA ILE A 129 41.12 -51.13 -8.21
C ILE A 129 40.23 -52.11 -8.96
N GLU A 130 39.29 -51.59 -9.76
CA GLU A 130 38.38 -52.40 -10.58
C GLU A 130 38.94 -52.61 -11.99
N SER A 131 39.55 -51.57 -12.58
CA SER A 131 40.21 -51.70 -13.89
C SER A 131 41.41 -50.77 -14.09
N THR A 132 42.35 -51.26 -14.88
CA THR A 132 43.54 -50.52 -15.34
C THR A 132 43.63 -50.56 -16.86
N LYS A 133 44.22 -49.54 -17.47
CA LYS A 133 44.46 -49.45 -18.91
C LYS A 133 45.92 -49.14 -19.21
N GLU A 134 46.42 -49.66 -20.32
CA GLU A 134 47.80 -49.41 -20.77
C GLU A 134 47.87 -48.09 -21.56
N MET A 135 48.83 -47.24 -21.21
CA MET A 135 48.95 -45.87 -21.73
C MET A 135 49.94 -45.78 -22.90
N PRO A 136 49.90 -44.70 -23.73
CA PRO A 136 50.80 -44.50 -24.88
C PRO A 136 52.32 -44.42 -24.60
N GLY A 137 52.78 -44.77 -23.39
CA GLY A 137 54.18 -44.85 -22.97
C GLY A 137 54.57 -46.19 -22.31
N GLY A 138 53.71 -47.21 -22.36
CA GLY A 138 53.96 -48.55 -21.80
C GLY A 138 53.68 -48.68 -20.29
N SER A 139 53.26 -47.62 -19.62
CA SER A 139 52.81 -47.60 -18.23
C SER A 139 51.33 -48.00 -18.11
N ARG A 140 50.96 -48.76 -17.06
CA ARG A 140 49.55 -49.07 -16.73
C ARG A 140 49.01 -47.98 -15.82
N ALA A 141 47.84 -47.44 -16.12
CA ALA A 141 47.16 -46.44 -15.31
C ALA A 141 45.81 -46.96 -14.80
N VAL A 142 45.39 -46.49 -13.63
CA VAL A 142 44.09 -46.83 -13.03
C VAL A 142 42.99 -46.04 -13.74
N THR A 143 41.93 -46.71 -14.18
CA THR A 143 40.79 -46.10 -14.88
C THR A 143 39.49 -46.15 -14.09
N HIS A 144 39.35 -47.14 -13.21
CA HIS A 144 38.16 -47.37 -12.39
C HIS A 144 38.56 -47.99 -11.06
N LEU A 145 38.03 -47.45 -9.96
CA LEU A 145 38.23 -47.98 -8.61
C LEU A 145 36.98 -47.78 -7.75
N SER A 146 36.90 -48.53 -6.66
CA SER A 146 35.89 -48.41 -5.61
C SER A 146 36.50 -47.78 -4.35
N TYR A 147 35.84 -46.78 -3.79
CA TYR A 147 36.23 -46.10 -2.54
C TYR A 147 35.17 -46.31 -1.45
N PHE A 148 35.53 -47.07 -0.42
CA PHE A 148 34.66 -47.39 0.71
C PHE A 148 34.74 -46.27 1.77
N VAL A 149 33.71 -45.42 1.79
CA VAL A 149 33.61 -44.24 2.68
C VAL A 149 32.43 -44.46 3.63
N SER A 150 32.60 -44.14 4.91
CA SER A 150 31.53 -44.32 5.89
C SER A 150 30.32 -43.43 5.60
N GLN A 151 29.12 -43.92 5.90
CA GLN A 151 27.90 -43.10 5.83
C GLN A 151 27.93 -41.90 6.80
N ARG A 152 28.64 -42.06 7.92
CA ARG A 152 28.80 -40.99 8.92
C ARG A 152 29.57 -39.82 8.33
N PHE A 153 30.70 -40.09 7.68
CA PHE A 153 31.51 -39.07 7.02
C PHE A 153 30.78 -38.50 5.81
N SER A 154 30.19 -39.33 4.93
CA SER A 154 29.52 -38.85 3.72
C SER A 154 28.35 -37.89 4.04
N ARG A 155 27.52 -38.23 5.03
CA ARG A 155 26.46 -37.35 5.52
C ARG A 155 27.00 -36.07 6.13
N GLY A 156 28.02 -36.18 6.99
CA GLY A 156 28.65 -35.01 7.62
C GLY A 156 29.29 -34.07 6.61
N PHE A 157 29.93 -34.61 5.59
CA PHE A 157 30.54 -33.87 4.49
C PHE A 157 29.48 -33.10 3.70
N PHE A 158 28.40 -33.76 3.29
CA PHE A 158 27.27 -33.11 2.63
C PHE A 158 26.61 -32.03 3.50
N GLU A 159 26.30 -32.35 4.77
CA GLU A 159 25.68 -31.39 5.69
C GLU A 159 26.56 -30.15 5.94
N SER A 160 27.89 -30.29 5.87
CA SER A 160 28.81 -29.15 6.01
C SER A 160 28.83 -28.21 4.80
N CYS A 161 28.43 -28.69 3.61
CA CYS A 161 28.52 -27.95 2.35
C CYS A 161 27.16 -27.51 1.78
N LYS A 162 26.05 -28.15 2.18
CA LYS A 162 24.73 -27.96 1.57
C LYS A 162 24.18 -26.53 1.59
N ASP A 163 24.47 -25.78 2.67
CA ASP A 163 23.93 -24.44 2.89
C ASP A 163 24.92 -23.34 2.51
N VAL A 164 26.10 -23.70 2.00
CA VAL A 164 27.16 -22.76 1.62
C VAL A 164 26.71 -21.98 0.38
N LYS A 165 26.72 -20.65 0.48
CA LYS A 165 26.21 -19.77 -0.58
C LYS A 165 27.33 -19.25 -1.46
N PHE A 166 27.10 -19.26 -2.77
CA PHE A 166 28.00 -18.64 -3.74
C PHE A 166 27.47 -17.25 -4.15
N SER A 167 28.20 -16.19 -3.78
CA SER A 167 27.73 -14.79 -3.99
C SER A 167 27.39 -14.47 -5.44
N ALA A 168 28.20 -14.93 -6.39
CA ALA A 168 28.06 -14.53 -7.79
C ALA A 168 26.74 -15.00 -8.42
N THR A 169 26.19 -16.13 -7.94
CA THR A 169 24.97 -16.72 -8.49
C THR A 169 23.78 -16.55 -7.54
N ASN A 170 24.04 -16.10 -6.31
CA ASN A 170 23.06 -16.04 -5.23
C ASN A 170 22.36 -17.39 -4.95
N GLY A 171 23.05 -18.50 -5.29
CA GLY A 171 22.62 -19.88 -5.13
C GLY A 171 23.53 -20.67 -4.19
N TYR A 172 23.32 -21.99 -4.10
CA TYR A 172 24.13 -22.86 -3.25
C TYR A 172 25.31 -23.43 -4.02
N VAL A 173 26.44 -23.62 -3.34
CA VAL A 173 27.63 -24.21 -3.97
C VAL A 173 27.35 -25.64 -4.45
N MET A 174 26.45 -26.36 -3.78
CA MET A 174 26.02 -27.71 -4.17
C MET A 174 25.33 -27.76 -5.54
N ASP A 175 24.77 -26.65 -6.02
CA ASP A 175 24.22 -26.59 -7.39
C ASP A 175 25.33 -26.71 -8.45
N LEU A 176 26.57 -26.36 -8.08
CA LEU A 176 27.74 -26.38 -8.94
C LEU A 176 28.59 -27.64 -8.73
N ILE A 177 28.83 -28.04 -7.48
CA ILE A 177 29.73 -29.16 -7.13
C ILE A 177 28.99 -30.45 -6.73
N GLY A 178 27.67 -30.40 -6.61
CA GLY A 178 26.87 -31.51 -6.08
C GLY A 178 25.94 -32.18 -7.08
N GLY A 179 25.81 -31.68 -8.31
CA GLY A 179 25.02 -32.32 -9.37
C GLY A 179 23.53 -32.53 -9.04
N GLY A 180 22.95 -31.72 -8.16
CA GLY A 180 21.57 -31.90 -7.67
C GLY A 180 21.40 -32.94 -6.56
N ALA A 181 22.50 -33.37 -5.92
CA ALA A 181 22.46 -34.27 -4.78
C ALA A 181 21.64 -33.69 -3.61
N THR A 182 20.74 -34.51 -3.06
CA THR A 182 19.94 -34.17 -1.87
C THR A 182 20.44 -34.86 -0.60
N ASP A 183 21.38 -35.79 -0.74
CA ASP A 183 21.99 -36.55 0.33
C ASP A 183 23.50 -36.75 0.10
N GLY A 184 24.19 -37.31 1.11
CA GLY A 184 25.63 -37.52 1.06
C GLY A 184 26.06 -38.57 0.03
N GLN A 185 25.23 -39.57 -0.23
CA GLN A 185 25.54 -40.62 -1.20
C GLN A 185 25.50 -40.08 -2.63
N GLY A 186 24.42 -39.40 -3.02
CA GLY A 186 24.32 -38.77 -4.33
C GLY A 186 25.43 -37.74 -4.56
N PHE A 187 25.89 -37.06 -3.50
CA PHE A 187 27.00 -36.13 -3.59
C PHE A 187 28.33 -36.83 -3.93
N LEU A 188 28.64 -37.94 -3.25
CA LEU A 188 29.84 -38.72 -3.55
C LEU A 188 29.78 -39.32 -4.96
N GLU A 189 28.63 -39.88 -5.36
CA GLU A 189 28.43 -40.43 -6.70
C GLU A 189 28.72 -39.42 -7.80
N PHE A 190 28.26 -38.17 -7.62
CA PHE A 190 28.58 -37.07 -8.54
C PHE A 190 30.08 -36.76 -8.57
N LEU A 191 30.74 -36.69 -7.41
CA LEU A 191 32.19 -36.44 -7.33
C LEU A 191 33.02 -37.55 -7.98
N GLY A 192 32.54 -38.80 -7.97
CA GLY A 192 33.22 -39.95 -8.57
C GLY A 192 32.93 -40.20 -10.03
N GLN A 193 31.89 -39.57 -10.59
CA GLN A 193 31.49 -39.77 -11.97
C GLN A 193 32.55 -39.21 -12.94
N LYS A 194 33.00 -40.06 -13.88
CA LYS A 194 33.97 -39.65 -14.91
C LYS A 194 33.37 -38.56 -15.80
N SER A 195 34.00 -37.39 -15.83
CA SER A 195 33.58 -36.23 -16.63
C SER A 195 34.79 -35.49 -17.20
N ILE A 196 34.59 -34.71 -18.27
CA ILE A 196 35.61 -33.82 -18.85
C ILE A 196 35.95 -32.69 -17.86
N VAL A 197 34.96 -32.28 -17.06
CA VAL A 197 35.07 -31.27 -16.01
C VAL A 197 34.62 -31.94 -14.71
N GLY A 198 35.51 -32.70 -14.06
CA GLY A 198 35.18 -33.53 -12.90
C GLY A 198 36.25 -34.58 -12.61
N SER A 199 35.85 -35.76 -12.13
CA SER A 199 36.79 -36.84 -11.82
C SER A 199 37.46 -37.39 -13.10
N PRO A 200 38.81 -37.54 -13.10
CA PRO A 200 39.55 -38.08 -14.25
C PRO A 200 39.34 -39.59 -14.45
N ILE A 201 38.94 -40.28 -13.39
CA ILE A 201 38.68 -41.72 -13.33
C ILE A 201 37.27 -41.97 -12.81
N GLN A 202 36.70 -43.13 -13.13
CA GLN A 202 35.45 -43.53 -12.48
C GLN A 202 35.76 -43.99 -11.04
N ILE A 203 35.09 -43.38 -10.06
CA ILE A 203 35.17 -43.76 -8.64
C ILE A 203 33.78 -44.15 -8.20
N ASP A 204 33.60 -45.41 -7.81
CA ASP A 204 32.34 -45.89 -7.26
C ASP A 204 32.40 -45.84 -5.73
N PHE A 205 31.26 -45.56 -5.10
CA PHE A 205 31.12 -45.45 -3.64
C PHE A 205 30.12 -46.50 -3.12
N PRO A 206 30.56 -47.74 -2.87
CA PRO A 206 29.68 -48.82 -2.43
C PRO A 206 29.12 -48.56 -1.02
N VAL A 207 27.84 -48.88 -0.83
CA VAL A 207 27.16 -48.77 0.47
C VAL A 207 27.29 -50.06 1.30
N ASP A 208 27.51 -51.20 0.64
CA ASP A 208 27.67 -52.50 1.29
C ASP A 208 29.14 -52.74 1.68
N THR A 209 29.37 -53.15 2.93
CA THR A 209 30.72 -53.49 3.44
C THR A 209 31.22 -54.79 2.82
N ASP A 210 32.29 -54.71 2.01
CA ASP A 210 33.08 -55.88 1.64
C ASP A 210 33.80 -56.40 2.90
N ALA A 211 33.71 -57.70 3.19
CA ALA A 211 34.21 -58.27 4.45
C ALA A 211 35.74 -58.17 4.62
N GLU A 212 36.47 -57.87 3.53
CA GLU A 212 37.93 -57.71 3.50
C GLU A 212 38.41 -56.25 3.54
N LEU A 213 37.51 -55.26 3.41
CA LEU A 213 37.86 -53.83 3.34
C LEU A 213 37.22 -53.04 4.49
N ALA A 214 37.98 -52.11 5.06
CA ALA A 214 37.50 -51.19 6.08
C ALA A 214 36.89 -49.95 5.42
N GLU A 215 35.90 -49.35 6.07
CA GLU A 215 35.40 -48.03 5.68
C GLU A 215 36.38 -46.94 6.11
N TRP A 216 36.64 -45.98 5.23
CA TRP A 216 37.34 -44.76 5.58
C TRP A 216 36.42 -43.83 6.37
N ASP A 217 36.69 -43.70 7.67
CA ASP A 217 35.85 -42.94 8.61
C ASP A 217 36.64 -41.93 9.48
N PRO A 218 37.27 -40.90 8.90
CA PRO A 218 37.93 -39.88 9.70
C PRO A 218 36.92 -39.02 10.48
N PRO A 219 37.38 -38.25 11.48
CA PRO A 219 36.55 -37.20 12.05
C PRO A 219 36.25 -36.14 10.99
N PHE A 220 34.98 -35.78 10.82
CA PHE A 220 34.57 -34.66 9.99
C PHE A 220 34.29 -33.43 10.87
N ARG A 221 34.41 -32.24 10.28
CA ARG A 221 34.18 -30.96 10.96
C ARG A 221 32.75 -30.50 10.72
N HIS A 222 32.05 -30.14 11.79
CA HIS A 222 30.72 -29.55 11.70
C HIS A 222 30.79 -28.04 11.44
N CYS A 223 29.87 -27.52 10.61
CA CYS A 223 29.82 -26.09 10.33
C CYS A 223 29.44 -25.23 11.55
N ASN A 224 28.77 -25.83 12.55
CA ASN A 224 28.41 -25.19 13.82
C ASN A 224 29.41 -25.42 14.96
N SER A 225 30.63 -25.84 14.64
CA SER A 225 31.71 -25.97 15.60
C SER A 225 32.05 -24.61 16.24
N SER A 226 32.49 -24.62 17.50
CA SER A 226 33.03 -23.44 18.19
C SER A 226 34.46 -23.09 17.77
N ASP A 227 35.15 -23.99 17.07
CA ASP A 227 36.50 -23.78 16.58
C ASP A 227 36.53 -22.84 15.37
N ILE A 228 37.32 -21.77 15.42
CA ILE A 228 37.38 -20.73 14.38
C ILE A 228 37.81 -21.29 13.02
N GLN A 229 38.64 -22.35 12.98
CA GLN A 229 39.08 -23.00 11.75
C GLN A 229 38.01 -23.91 11.12
N SER A 230 36.90 -24.13 11.83
CA SER A 230 35.80 -25.00 11.40
C SER A 230 34.45 -24.28 11.40
N LYS A 231 34.29 -23.20 12.16
CA LYS A 231 33.07 -22.40 12.31
C LYS A 231 32.76 -21.71 10.98
N CYS A 232 31.58 -21.96 10.44
CA CYS A 232 31.08 -21.25 9.27
C CYS A 232 30.23 -20.05 9.70
N ALA A 233 30.08 -19.10 8.78
CA ALA A 233 29.18 -17.97 8.95
C ALA A 233 27.71 -18.43 9.04
N CYS A 234 26.87 -17.65 9.71
CA CYS A 234 25.42 -17.91 9.81
C CYS A 234 24.75 -18.01 8.42
N VAL A 235 25.23 -17.23 7.45
CA VAL A 235 24.74 -17.23 6.07
C VAL A 235 25.01 -18.57 5.35
N ASP A 236 26.14 -19.23 5.66
CA ASP A 236 26.58 -20.49 5.06
C ASP A 236 26.26 -21.73 5.91
N CYS A 237 25.90 -21.53 7.18
CA CYS A 237 25.51 -22.57 8.13
C CYS A 237 24.39 -22.05 9.04
N PRO A 238 23.12 -22.28 8.67
CA PRO A 238 21.94 -21.80 9.39
C PRO A 238 21.88 -22.17 10.87
N SER A 239 22.50 -23.28 11.28
CA SER A 239 22.52 -23.78 12.65
C SER A 239 23.43 -22.97 13.59
N VAL A 240 24.27 -22.08 13.06
CA VAL A 240 25.10 -21.13 13.83
C VAL A 240 24.33 -19.87 14.22
N CYS A 241 23.28 -19.51 13.46
CA CYS A 241 22.57 -18.26 13.64
C CYS A 241 21.91 -18.16 15.02
N GLN A 242 22.11 -17.04 15.71
CA GLN A 242 21.31 -16.69 16.88
C GLN A 242 19.84 -16.48 16.47
N SER A 243 18.89 -16.92 17.29
CA SER A 243 17.48 -16.73 16.98
C SER A 243 17.03 -15.32 17.35
N LEU A 244 16.34 -14.62 16.43
CA LEU A 244 15.60 -13.41 16.78
C LEU A 244 14.39 -13.74 17.67
N PRO A 245 13.92 -12.79 18.50
CA PRO A 245 12.70 -12.98 19.27
C PRO A 245 11.53 -13.38 18.38
N GLU A 246 10.73 -14.35 18.84
CA GLU A 246 9.51 -14.76 18.14
C GLU A 246 8.52 -13.59 18.07
N LEU A 247 7.96 -13.39 16.89
CA LEU A 247 6.97 -12.37 16.62
C LEU A 247 5.66 -13.05 16.24
N ASN A 248 4.55 -12.51 16.72
CA ASN A 248 3.25 -12.91 16.20
C ASN A 248 3.11 -12.37 14.78
N PRO A 249 2.63 -13.20 13.83
CA PRO A 249 2.41 -12.73 12.47
C PRO A 249 1.40 -11.58 12.44
N PRO A 250 1.61 -10.59 11.56
CA PRO A 250 0.70 -9.46 11.41
C PRO A 250 -0.71 -9.96 11.10
N GLY A 251 -1.72 -9.45 11.82
CA GLY A 251 -3.11 -9.84 11.65
C GLY A 251 -3.70 -10.77 12.73
N LYS A 252 -2.91 -11.30 13.67
CA LYS A 252 -3.46 -11.96 14.88
C LYS A 252 -4.02 -10.93 15.86
N THR A 253 -5.16 -10.36 15.51
CA THR A 253 -6.00 -9.61 16.45
C THR A 253 -6.69 -10.58 17.41
N CYS A 254 -7.06 -10.09 18.59
CA CYS A 254 -7.81 -10.88 19.56
C CYS A 254 -9.12 -11.36 18.90
N ASN A 255 -9.26 -12.68 18.73
CA ASN A 255 -10.45 -13.33 18.17
C ASN A 255 -10.99 -14.37 19.16
N ILE A 256 -12.31 -14.45 19.28
CA ILE A 256 -13.02 -15.51 20.00
C ILE A 256 -13.77 -16.33 18.94
N GLY A 257 -13.23 -17.49 18.59
CA GLY A 257 -13.69 -18.26 17.42
C GLY A 257 -13.38 -17.51 16.12
N VAL A 258 -14.42 -17.21 15.33
CA VAL A 258 -14.31 -16.51 14.03
C VAL A 258 -14.48 -14.98 14.17
N MET A 259 -14.89 -14.49 15.35
CA MET A 259 -15.22 -13.08 15.55
C MET A 259 -14.12 -12.31 16.30
N PRO A 260 -13.87 -11.03 15.94
CA PRO A 260 -13.04 -10.14 16.74
C PRO A 260 -13.56 -9.97 18.17
N CYS A 261 -12.64 -9.82 19.14
CA CYS A 261 -12.97 -9.68 20.56
C CYS A 261 -13.90 -8.48 20.85
N LEU A 262 -13.75 -7.37 20.12
CA LEU A 262 -14.65 -6.22 20.24
C LEU A 262 -16.08 -6.60 19.79
N SER A 263 -16.21 -7.22 18.62
CA SER A 263 -17.50 -7.66 18.07
C SER A 263 -18.20 -8.63 19.01
N PHE A 264 -17.48 -9.62 19.54
CA PHE A 264 -18.02 -10.55 20.53
C PHE A 264 -18.47 -9.85 21.81
N SER A 265 -17.64 -8.97 22.37
CA SER A 265 -17.95 -8.24 23.61
C SER A 265 -19.19 -7.36 23.46
N VAL A 266 -19.33 -6.66 22.34
CA VAL A 266 -20.46 -5.78 22.05
C VAL A 266 -21.74 -6.59 21.84
N LEU A 267 -21.69 -7.68 21.08
CA LEU A 267 -22.85 -8.56 20.89
C LEU A 267 -23.29 -9.20 22.20
N PHE A 268 -22.35 -9.61 23.05
CA PHE A 268 -22.65 -10.14 24.38
C PHE A 268 -23.32 -9.09 25.28
N LEU A 269 -22.77 -7.87 25.34
CA LEU A 269 -23.36 -6.75 26.08
C LEU A 269 -24.75 -6.38 25.54
N TYR A 270 -24.95 -6.45 24.22
CA TYR A 270 -26.24 -6.20 23.60
C TYR A 270 -27.28 -7.27 23.98
N VAL A 271 -26.94 -8.56 23.88
CA VAL A 271 -27.84 -9.67 24.24
C VAL A 271 -28.20 -9.65 25.72
N THR A 272 -27.23 -9.34 26.59
CA THR A 272 -27.48 -9.20 28.04
C THR A 272 -28.37 -8.00 28.36
N SER A 273 -28.13 -6.85 27.73
CA SER A 273 -29.00 -5.66 27.82
C SER A 273 -30.43 -5.94 27.33
N LEU A 274 -30.56 -6.62 26.19
CA LEU A 274 -31.84 -7.02 25.61
C LEU A 274 -32.61 -7.95 26.55
N SER A 275 -31.92 -8.95 27.13
CA SER A 275 -32.51 -9.90 28.07
C SER A 275 -32.96 -9.20 29.36
N ALA A 276 -32.17 -8.26 29.88
CA ALA A 276 -32.54 -7.44 31.02
C ALA A 276 -33.75 -6.54 30.73
N PHE A 277 -33.82 -5.94 29.53
CA PHE A 277 -34.96 -5.14 29.09
C PHE A 277 -36.25 -5.97 29.02
N PHE A 278 -36.22 -7.15 28.40
CA PHE A 278 -37.39 -8.04 28.33
C PHE A 278 -37.79 -8.60 29.70
N ALA A 279 -36.82 -8.97 30.55
CA ALA A 279 -37.09 -9.42 31.92
C ALA A 279 -37.73 -8.30 32.76
N GLY A 280 -37.22 -7.07 32.65
CA GLY A 280 -37.78 -5.88 33.29
C GLY A 280 -39.18 -5.54 32.77
N TYR A 281 -39.41 -5.67 31.45
CA TYR A 281 -40.73 -5.48 30.85
C TYR A 281 -41.73 -6.55 31.28
N ALA A 282 -41.32 -7.82 31.33
CA ALA A 282 -42.14 -8.91 31.85
C ALA A 282 -42.44 -8.72 33.35
N PHE A 283 -41.46 -8.26 34.14
CA PHE A 283 -41.66 -7.91 35.55
C PHE A 283 -42.59 -6.71 35.72
N TYR A 284 -42.50 -5.68 34.88
CA TYR A 284 -43.42 -4.55 34.85
C TYR A 284 -44.85 -5.00 34.53
N LEU A 285 -45.04 -5.85 33.51
CA LEU A 285 -46.35 -6.43 33.18
C LEU A 285 -46.90 -7.31 34.30
N ARG A 286 -46.04 -8.11 34.96
CA ARG A 286 -46.41 -8.98 36.08
C ARG A 286 -46.74 -8.17 37.34
N SER A 287 -45.99 -7.11 37.63
CA SER A 287 -46.27 -6.16 38.71
C SER A 287 -47.55 -5.39 38.45
N ARG A 288 -47.83 -4.98 37.21
CA ARG A 288 -49.09 -4.34 36.83
C ARG A 288 -50.29 -5.31 36.94
N LYS A 289 -50.11 -6.61 36.64
CA LYS A 289 -51.12 -7.66 36.91
C LYS A 289 -51.29 -7.94 38.41
N SER A 290 -50.20 -7.94 39.19
CA SER A 290 -50.23 -8.17 40.64
C SER A 290 -50.83 -6.99 41.41
N PHE A 291 -50.56 -5.75 40.99
CA PHE A 291 -51.12 -4.52 41.56
C PHE A 291 -52.52 -4.20 41.00
N GLY A 292 -52.84 -4.70 39.79
CA GLY A 292 -54.17 -4.65 39.21
C GLY A 292 -55.21 -5.54 39.92
N ASN A 293 -54.77 -6.53 40.70
CA ASN A 293 -55.65 -7.38 41.50
C ASN A 293 -56.01 -6.77 42.87
N THR A 294 -55.46 -5.60 43.23
CA THR A 294 -55.74 -4.89 44.50
C THR A 294 -56.54 -3.60 44.30
N ARG A 295 -56.96 -3.29 43.07
CA ARG A 295 -57.82 -2.13 42.72
C ARG A 295 -59.22 -2.53 42.23
N GLY A 296 -59.72 -3.68 42.70
CA GLY A 296 -61.13 -4.07 42.59
C GLY A 296 -62.04 -3.46 43.66
N LEU A 297 -61.53 -2.56 44.52
CA LEU A 297 -62.31 -2.01 45.63
C LEU A 297 -61.91 -0.56 45.98
N GLN A 298 -62.11 0.37 45.05
CA GLN A 298 -62.35 1.80 45.33
C GLN A 298 -62.63 2.52 44.02
N LEU A 299 -63.90 2.50 43.63
CA LEU A 299 -64.46 3.17 42.46
C LEU A 299 -65.71 3.92 42.92
N HIS A 300 -65.53 4.96 43.74
CA HIS A 300 -66.47 6.05 43.97
C HIS A 300 -65.79 7.14 44.81
N ASN A 301 -66.08 8.41 44.48
CA ASN A 301 -65.41 9.68 44.87
C ASN A 301 -64.16 10.00 44.03
N GLU A 302 -64.08 11.05 43.22
CA GLU A 302 -64.86 12.30 43.12
C GLU A 302 -64.94 12.75 41.66
N GLN A 303 -66.17 12.98 41.22
CA GLN A 303 -66.53 13.83 40.10
C GLN A 303 -67.58 14.75 40.69
N TYR A 304 -67.24 16.00 41.04
CA TYR A 304 -68.11 17.19 41.25
C TYR A 304 -67.32 18.28 42.02
N LEU A 305 -66.95 19.36 41.32
CA LEU A 305 -67.08 20.77 41.73
C LEU A 305 -66.55 21.60 40.54
N SER A 306 -67.42 22.00 39.62
CA SER A 306 -68.16 23.28 39.59
C SER A 306 -67.36 24.40 38.94
N SER A 307 -67.84 24.80 37.76
CA SER A 307 -67.75 26.14 37.21
C SER A 307 -68.25 27.16 38.23
N ASP A 308 -67.41 28.13 38.58
CA ASP A 308 -67.71 29.55 38.73
C ASP A 308 -66.57 30.20 39.53
N GLU A 309 -65.68 30.91 38.84
CA GLU A 309 -65.10 32.16 39.32
C GLU A 309 -64.48 32.89 38.11
N LEU A 310 -65.28 33.80 37.57
CA LEU A 310 -64.81 34.94 36.79
C LEU A 310 -64.14 35.94 37.74
N ASP A 311 -63.20 36.69 37.18
CA ASP A 311 -62.50 37.85 37.73
C ASP A 311 -61.33 37.60 38.69
N ASP A 312 -60.15 37.33 38.11
CA ASP A 312 -58.96 38.09 38.51
C ASP A 312 -58.01 38.34 37.31
N HIS A 313 -58.39 39.29 36.46
CA HIS A 313 -57.47 39.96 35.56
C HIS A 313 -56.74 41.05 36.35
N SER A 314 -55.56 40.76 36.94
CA SER A 314 -54.49 41.78 37.15
C SER A 314 -53.22 41.34 37.90
N THR A 315 -52.76 40.07 37.87
CA THR A 315 -51.44 39.74 38.48
C THR A 315 -50.62 38.68 37.71
N LEU A 316 -50.48 38.85 36.39
CA LEU A 316 -49.64 37.98 35.54
C LEU A 316 -48.41 38.70 34.95
N SER A 317 -47.93 39.78 35.58
CA SER A 317 -46.80 40.56 35.07
C SER A 317 -45.41 40.08 35.50
N ASP A 318 -45.25 39.00 36.28
CA ASP A 318 -43.93 38.70 36.86
C ASP A 318 -43.54 37.22 36.99
N ARG A 319 -43.99 36.34 36.08
CA ARG A 319 -43.23 35.12 35.82
C ARG A 319 -42.12 35.46 34.82
N HIS A 320 -40.90 35.64 35.33
CA HIS A 320 -39.69 35.91 34.56
C HIS A 320 -39.60 34.96 33.36
N LEU A 321 -39.89 35.49 32.16
CA LEU A 321 -39.65 34.80 30.90
C LEU A 321 -38.13 34.66 30.76
N ASN A 322 -37.61 33.43 30.87
CA ASN A 322 -36.20 33.17 30.63
C ASN A 322 -35.90 33.41 29.14
N THR A 323 -35.41 34.61 28.83
CA THR A 323 -34.92 34.99 27.51
C THR A 323 -33.41 34.77 27.46
N TYR A 324 -32.89 34.35 26.30
CA TYR A 324 -31.45 34.15 26.12
C TYR A 324 -30.82 35.37 25.42
N ALA A 325 -29.99 36.11 26.17
CA ALA A 325 -29.45 37.40 25.72
C ALA A 325 -28.66 37.32 24.41
N LEU A 326 -27.85 36.28 24.22
CA LEU A 326 -27.08 36.10 22.99
C LEU A 326 -27.98 35.84 21.79
N ASN A 327 -29.02 35.00 21.92
CA ASN A 327 -29.94 34.76 20.82
C ASN A 327 -30.72 36.03 20.46
N ASN A 328 -31.18 36.81 21.44
CA ASN A 328 -31.85 38.09 21.19
C ASN A 328 -30.93 39.09 20.47
N TRP A 329 -29.64 39.11 20.84
CA TRP A 329 -28.64 39.95 20.17
C TRP A 329 -28.41 39.50 18.71
N LEU A 330 -28.29 38.19 18.47
CA LEU A 330 -28.18 37.63 17.12
C LEU A 330 -29.42 37.93 16.27
N GLU A 331 -30.63 37.75 16.81
CA GLU A 331 -31.89 38.08 16.12
C GLU A 331 -31.93 39.56 15.73
N GLY A 332 -31.48 40.46 16.62
CA GLY A 332 -31.39 41.90 16.32
C GLY A 332 -30.38 42.24 15.21
N ILE A 333 -29.24 41.54 15.15
CA ILE A 333 -28.27 41.70 14.06
C ILE A 333 -28.86 41.26 12.74
N PHE A 334 -29.43 40.05 12.69
CA PHE A 334 -30.00 39.50 11.46
C PHE A 334 -31.23 40.28 10.99
N TYR A 335 -32.00 40.87 11.90
CA TYR A 335 -33.06 41.82 11.56
C TYR A 335 -32.50 43.05 10.84
N ARG A 336 -31.44 43.68 11.36
CA ARG A 336 -30.81 44.86 10.72
C ARG A 336 -30.20 44.54 9.37
N ILE A 337 -29.53 43.39 9.25
CA ILE A 337 -28.96 42.91 7.98
C ILE A 337 -30.09 42.69 6.96
N GLY A 338 -31.13 41.92 7.33
CA GLY A 338 -32.27 41.65 6.45
C GLY A 338 -33.01 42.93 6.04
N MET A 339 -33.20 43.87 6.97
CA MET A 339 -33.84 45.16 6.69
C MET A 339 -33.02 45.99 5.70
N THR A 340 -31.70 46.08 5.90
CA THR A 340 -30.82 46.85 5.01
C THR A 340 -30.79 46.24 3.60
N CYS A 341 -30.66 44.91 3.51
CA CYS A 341 -30.62 44.20 2.24
C CYS A 341 -31.95 44.26 1.48
N ALA A 342 -33.09 44.21 2.19
CA ALA A 342 -34.41 44.29 1.56
C ALA A 342 -34.83 45.73 1.20
N SER A 343 -34.37 46.74 1.94
CA SER A 343 -34.60 48.15 1.61
C SER A 343 -33.76 48.64 0.43
N PHE A 344 -32.52 48.14 0.28
CA PHE A 344 -31.61 48.51 -0.81
C PHE A 344 -31.10 47.27 -1.58
N PRO A 345 -31.98 46.57 -2.31
CA PRO A 345 -31.64 45.27 -2.91
C PRO A 345 -30.59 45.38 -4.02
N TYR A 346 -30.68 46.38 -4.90
CA TYR A 346 -29.72 46.57 -5.99
C TYR A 346 -28.31 46.92 -5.49
N ALA A 347 -28.22 47.79 -4.48
CA ALA A 347 -26.94 48.16 -3.87
C ALA A 347 -26.29 46.95 -3.15
N SER A 348 -27.10 46.15 -2.45
CA SER A 348 -26.62 44.95 -1.74
C SER A 348 -26.10 43.88 -2.69
N ILE A 349 -26.82 43.61 -3.80
CA ILE A 349 -26.37 42.70 -4.85
C ILE A 349 -25.08 43.23 -5.52
N GLY A 350 -25.05 44.51 -5.89
CA GLY A 350 -23.89 45.14 -6.51
C GLY A 350 -22.63 45.07 -5.63
N LEU A 351 -22.75 45.40 -4.35
CA LEU A 351 -21.64 45.32 -3.39
C LEU A 351 -21.14 43.88 -3.23
N SER A 352 -22.04 42.91 -3.11
CA SER A 352 -21.69 41.50 -2.99
C SER A 352 -20.92 40.99 -4.21
N VAL A 353 -21.38 41.36 -5.42
CA VAL A 353 -20.69 41.00 -6.67
C VAL A 353 -19.30 41.65 -6.75
N VAL A 354 -19.16 42.91 -6.37
CA VAL A 354 -17.85 43.61 -6.36
C VAL A 354 -16.87 42.91 -5.41
N ILE A 355 -17.30 42.53 -4.21
CA ILE A 355 -16.47 41.81 -3.25
C ILE A 355 -16.04 40.45 -3.82
N VAL A 356 -16.96 39.69 -4.42
CA VAL A 356 -16.64 38.40 -5.03
C VAL A 356 -15.66 38.55 -6.20
N LEU A 357 -15.84 39.57 -7.05
CA LEU A 357 -14.93 39.84 -8.15
C LEU A 357 -13.52 40.17 -7.66
N PHE A 358 -13.41 40.96 -6.59
CA PHE A 358 -12.13 41.26 -5.95
C PHE A 358 -11.45 40.00 -5.41
N LEU A 359 -12.17 39.15 -4.69
CA LEU A 359 -11.65 37.87 -4.21
C LEU A 359 -11.28 36.92 -5.36
N SER A 360 -12.01 37.00 -6.47
CA SER A 360 -11.77 36.21 -7.68
C SER A 360 -10.58 36.69 -8.51
N ILE A 361 -9.91 37.80 -8.19
CA ILE A 361 -8.66 38.19 -8.88
C ILE A 361 -7.59 37.09 -8.76
N GLY A 362 -7.61 36.30 -7.68
CA GLY A 362 -6.65 35.23 -7.45
C GLY A 362 -6.68 34.06 -8.45
N TRP A 363 -7.69 34.00 -9.34
CA TRP A 363 -7.69 33.07 -10.48
C TRP A 363 -6.45 33.23 -11.38
N THR A 364 -5.75 34.38 -11.36
CA THR A 364 -4.50 34.57 -12.10
C THR A 364 -3.35 33.67 -11.65
N ARG A 365 -3.40 33.13 -10.41
CA ARG A 365 -2.41 32.19 -9.88
C ARG A 365 -2.95 30.75 -9.76
N PHE A 366 -4.01 30.45 -10.50
CA PHE A 366 -4.61 29.13 -10.54
C PHE A 366 -3.60 28.08 -11.04
N ALA A 367 -3.40 27.02 -10.26
CA ALA A 367 -2.52 25.91 -10.60
C ALA A 367 -3.11 24.58 -10.09
N ILE A 368 -3.08 23.55 -10.94
CA ILE A 368 -3.56 22.19 -10.65
C ILE A 368 -2.36 21.31 -10.27
N GLU A 369 -2.49 20.50 -9.22
CA GLU A 369 -1.52 19.46 -8.90
C GLU A 369 -1.98 18.11 -9.45
N THR A 370 -1.21 17.51 -10.35
CA THR A 370 -1.49 16.19 -10.96
C THR A 370 -0.61 15.08 -10.41
N ASN A 371 0.51 15.42 -9.73
CA ASN A 371 1.45 14.40 -9.28
C ASN A 371 0.89 13.61 -8.09
N PRO A 372 0.74 12.27 -8.20
CA PRO A 372 0.09 11.45 -7.17
C PRO A 372 0.85 11.46 -5.84
N ILE A 373 2.19 11.51 -5.85
CA ILE A 373 3.00 11.55 -4.63
C ILE A 373 2.74 12.85 -3.87
N LYS A 374 2.75 13.99 -4.57
CA LYS A 374 2.50 15.30 -3.94
C LYS A 374 1.06 15.48 -3.45
N LEU A 375 0.11 14.73 -4.01
CA LEU A 375 -1.29 14.76 -3.59
C LEU A 375 -1.52 13.95 -2.31
N TRP A 376 -1.00 12.74 -2.24
CA TRP A 376 -1.36 11.75 -1.21
C TRP A 376 -0.37 11.62 -0.07
N VAL A 377 0.84 12.16 -0.23
CA VAL A 377 1.94 11.93 0.71
C VAL A 377 2.31 13.24 1.37
N SER A 378 2.43 13.21 2.69
CA SER A 378 2.89 14.37 3.44
C SER A 378 4.38 14.62 3.16
N PRO A 379 4.79 15.85 2.80
CA PRO A 379 6.19 16.17 2.54
C PRO A 379 7.07 16.06 3.80
N THR A 380 6.47 16.06 4.99
CA THR A 380 7.17 15.94 6.29
C THR A 380 7.15 14.52 6.86
N ALA A 381 6.58 13.54 6.14
CA ALA A 381 6.60 12.15 6.60
C ALA A 381 8.00 11.55 6.50
N ASP A 382 8.39 10.71 7.46
CA ASP A 382 9.70 10.06 7.49
C ASP A 382 10.01 9.31 6.19
N VAL A 383 9.02 8.60 5.63
CA VAL A 383 9.17 7.87 4.37
C VAL A 383 9.43 8.80 3.17
N ALA A 384 8.86 10.00 3.17
CA ALA A 384 9.12 10.99 2.12
C ALA A 384 10.54 11.58 2.25
N LEU A 385 10.98 11.85 3.49
CA LEU A 385 12.36 12.29 3.76
C LEU A 385 13.38 11.21 3.38
N GLN A 386 13.10 9.95 3.73
CA GLN A 386 13.92 8.79 3.36
C GLN A 386 14.01 8.60 1.85
N LYS A 387 12.89 8.75 1.13
CA LYS A 387 12.90 8.75 -0.34
C LYS A 387 13.77 9.87 -0.90
N ASN A 388 13.58 11.10 -0.43
CA ASN A 388 14.35 12.24 -0.93
C ASN A 388 15.84 12.06 -0.68
N TYR A 389 16.22 11.52 0.49
CA TYR A 389 17.60 11.16 0.80
C TYR A 389 18.13 10.09 -0.17
N PHE A 390 17.39 8.99 -0.35
CA PHE A 390 17.77 7.92 -1.29
C PHE A 390 17.97 8.47 -2.70
N ASP A 391 17.00 9.23 -3.22
CA ASP A 391 17.04 9.79 -4.57
C ASP A 391 18.21 10.78 -4.75
N SER A 392 18.56 11.55 -3.73
CA SER A 392 19.69 12.50 -3.79
C SER A 392 21.06 11.83 -3.69
N THR A 393 21.15 10.70 -2.99
CA THR A 393 22.41 10.03 -2.69
C THR A 393 22.76 8.94 -3.70
N PHE A 394 21.78 8.13 -4.14
CA PHE A 394 21.98 7.01 -5.06
C PHE A 394 21.33 7.23 -6.44
N GLY A 395 20.61 8.35 -6.61
CA GLY A 395 19.76 8.57 -7.78
C GLY A 395 18.36 7.97 -7.60
N PRO A 396 17.38 8.42 -8.40
CA PRO A 396 16.02 7.92 -8.30
C PRO A 396 15.91 6.47 -8.75
N PHE A 397 15.00 5.71 -8.13
CA PHE A 397 14.66 4.36 -8.55
C PHE A 397 14.31 4.31 -10.06
N TYR A 398 14.81 3.28 -10.74
CA TYR A 398 14.65 3.08 -12.18
C TYR A 398 13.17 2.97 -12.59
N ARG A 399 12.89 3.20 -13.88
CA ARG A 399 11.56 3.06 -14.47
C ARG A 399 11.46 1.65 -15.06
N ALA A 400 10.38 0.94 -14.78
CA ALA A 400 10.20 -0.45 -15.16
C ALA A 400 8.99 -0.58 -16.08
N GLU A 401 9.25 -0.92 -17.34
CA GLU A 401 8.21 -1.17 -18.33
C GLU A 401 7.97 -2.68 -18.38
N GLN A 402 6.82 -3.13 -17.91
CA GLN A 402 6.53 -4.55 -17.71
C GLN A 402 5.37 -5.01 -18.57
N MET A 403 5.52 -6.19 -19.16
CA MET A 403 4.52 -6.81 -20.02
C MET A 403 4.33 -8.29 -19.69
N PHE A 404 3.09 -8.75 -19.80
CA PHE A 404 2.66 -10.13 -19.58
C PHE A 404 1.99 -10.67 -20.83
N LEU A 405 2.35 -11.89 -21.24
CA LEU A 405 1.64 -12.67 -22.25
C LEU A 405 1.02 -13.89 -21.58
N SER A 406 -0.31 -14.00 -21.62
CA SER A 406 -1.06 -15.11 -21.03
C SER A 406 -2.07 -15.67 -22.02
N ASN A 407 -2.63 -16.86 -21.75
CA ASN A 407 -3.68 -17.42 -22.58
C ASN A 407 -5.05 -16.77 -22.26
N ALA A 408 -5.74 -16.25 -23.27
CA ALA A 408 -7.03 -15.57 -23.07
C ALA A 408 -8.19 -16.52 -22.81
N SER A 409 -8.16 -17.74 -23.38
CA SER A 409 -9.27 -18.70 -23.36
C SER A 409 -9.18 -19.69 -22.19
N HIS A 410 -7.95 -20.09 -21.84
CA HIS A 410 -7.67 -21.02 -20.73
C HIS A 410 -6.53 -20.46 -19.86
N PRO A 411 -6.83 -19.66 -18.82
CA PRO A 411 -5.83 -18.96 -18.01
C PRO A 411 -4.81 -19.87 -17.30
N THR A 412 -5.11 -21.16 -17.17
CA THR A 412 -4.24 -22.16 -16.53
C THR A 412 -3.50 -23.06 -17.53
N SER A 413 -3.69 -22.84 -18.83
CA SER A 413 -2.96 -23.60 -19.85
C SER A 413 -1.62 -22.94 -20.14
N SER A 414 -0.62 -23.76 -20.47
CA SER A 414 0.71 -23.25 -20.80
C SER A 414 0.67 -22.31 -22.01
N VAL A 415 1.32 -21.16 -21.87
CA VAL A 415 1.51 -20.18 -22.96
C VAL A 415 2.73 -20.53 -23.82
N LEU A 416 3.57 -21.47 -23.37
CA LEU A 416 4.81 -21.85 -24.04
C LEU A 416 4.53 -22.75 -25.24
N THR A 417 4.35 -22.12 -26.40
CA THR A 417 4.36 -22.79 -27.71
C THR A 417 5.43 -22.15 -28.60
N PHE A 418 5.92 -22.90 -29.59
CA PHE A 418 6.91 -22.37 -30.54
C PHE A 418 6.40 -21.12 -31.28
N GLU A 419 5.11 -21.06 -31.59
CA GLU A 419 4.48 -19.88 -32.19
C GLU A 419 4.44 -18.68 -31.23
N SER A 420 4.07 -18.90 -29.96
CA SER A 420 4.07 -17.84 -28.95
C SER A 420 5.47 -17.31 -28.67
N LEU A 421 6.48 -18.20 -28.65
CA LEU A 421 7.88 -17.81 -28.54
C LEU A 421 8.30 -16.93 -29.70
N LYS A 422 8.01 -17.34 -30.94
CA LYS A 422 8.33 -16.53 -32.12
C LYS A 422 7.68 -15.15 -32.06
N PHE A 423 6.38 -15.09 -31.74
CA PHE A 423 5.67 -13.82 -31.55
C PHE A 423 6.36 -12.93 -30.51
N TRP A 424 6.82 -13.50 -29.40
CA TRP A 424 7.52 -12.76 -28.34
C TRP A 424 8.87 -12.21 -28.78
N PHE A 425 9.67 -13.00 -29.51
CA PHE A 425 10.94 -12.55 -30.10
C PHE A 425 10.73 -11.43 -31.12
N ASP A 426 9.74 -11.57 -32.01
CA ASP A 426 9.41 -10.56 -33.01
C ASP A 426 8.98 -9.23 -32.36
N LEU A 427 8.20 -9.30 -31.27
CA LEU A 427 7.82 -8.13 -30.49
C LEU A 427 9.06 -7.44 -29.89
N GLU A 428 9.93 -8.17 -29.21
CA GLU A 428 11.12 -7.57 -28.57
C GLU A 428 12.12 -7.00 -29.58
N ASP A 429 12.32 -7.63 -30.73
CA ASP A 429 13.15 -7.10 -31.81
C ASP A 429 12.55 -5.79 -32.38
N GLN A 430 11.22 -5.71 -32.52
CA GLN A 430 10.54 -4.47 -32.88
C GLN A 430 10.78 -3.37 -31.83
N LEU A 431 10.76 -3.71 -30.55
CA LEU A 431 11.03 -2.76 -29.46
C LEU A 431 12.48 -2.24 -29.49
N LYS A 432 13.46 -3.11 -29.75
CA LYS A 432 14.88 -2.72 -29.87
C LYS A 432 15.13 -1.75 -31.03
N ARG A 433 14.40 -1.90 -32.14
CA ARG A 433 14.51 -1.05 -33.33
C ARG A 433 13.72 0.26 -33.23
N MET A 434 12.87 0.41 -32.23
CA MET A 434 12.09 1.63 -32.01
C MET A 434 13.00 2.83 -31.79
N ARG A 435 12.65 3.94 -32.43
CA ARG A 435 13.26 5.25 -32.22
C ARG A 435 12.14 6.27 -32.06
N ASP A 436 12.29 7.20 -31.12
CA ASP A 436 11.32 8.28 -30.91
C ASP A 436 11.41 9.35 -32.03
N GLN A 437 10.55 10.37 -31.97
CA GLN A 437 10.54 11.51 -32.90
C GLN A 437 11.86 12.31 -32.93
N HIS A 438 12.71 12.16 -31.92
CA HIS A 438 14.00 12.82 -31.77
C HIS A 438 15.19 11.89 -32.10
N GLY A 439 14.93 10.67 -32.57
CA GLY A 439 15.96 9.67 -32.90
C GLY A 439 16.53 8.92 -31.69
N THR A 440 15.96 9.09 -30.49
CA THR A 440 16.34 8.39 -29.26
C THR A 440 15.95 6.92 -29.34
N GLY A 441 16.91 6.03 -29.09
CA GLY A 441 16.66 4.59 -28.96
C GLY A 441 16.58 4.12 -27.51
N ILE A 442 16.20 2.86 -27.34
CA ILE A 442 16.25 2.18 -26.03
C ILE A 442 17.66 2.22 -25.41
N GLU A 443 18.70 2.11 -26.24
CA GLU A 443 20.11 2.13 -25.84
C GLU A 443 20.53 3.42 -25.13
N ASP A 444 19.89 4.55 -25.47
CA ASP A 444 20.17 5.86 -24.86
C ASP A 444 19.54 6.00 -23.47
N LEU A 445 18.48 5.24 -23.19
CA LEU A 445 17.61 5.41 -22.02
C LEU A 445 17.72 4.26 -21.01
N CYS A 446 18.10 3.06 -21.47
CA CYS A 446 18.10 1.86 -20.64
C CYS A 446 19.20 1.87 -19.57
N LEU A 447 18.98 1.11 -18.50
CA LEU A 447 20.02 0.83 -17.51
C LEU A 447 21.07 -0.13 -18.10
N GLN A 448 22.35 0.24 -18.00
CA GLN A 448 23.49 -0.53 -18.53
C GLN A 448 24.55 -0.69 -17.44
N PRO A 449 24.51 -1.77 -16.63
CA PRO A 449 25.43 -1.96 -15.50
C PRO A 449 26.86 -2.29 -15.95
N THR A 450 27.03 -3.04 -17.04
CA THR A 450 28.34 -3.45 -17.58
C THR A 450 28.81 -2.61 -18.77
N GLY A 451 27.91 -1.81 -19.36
CA GLY A 451 28.13 -1.09 -20.62
C GLY A 451 28.06 -1.97 -21.88
N GLN A 452 27.75 -3.26 -21.75
CA GLN A 452 27.68 -4.21 -22.88
C GLN A 452 26.26 -4.40 -23.43
N GLY A 453 25.22 -3.93 -22.73
CA GLY A 453 23.84 -4.03 -23.19
C GLY A 453 22.83 -3.52 -22.17
N CYS A 454 21.60 -3.30 -22.63
CA CYS A 454 20.46 -2.91 -21.79
C CYS A 454 19.98 -4.06 -20.90
N VAL A 455 19.53 -3.72 -19.69
CA VAL A 455 18.82 -4.67 -18.81
C VAL A 455 17.41 -4.90 -19.35
N ILE A 456 17.25 -6.00 -20.08
CA ILE A 456 15.95 -6.53 -20.53
C ILE A 456 15.79 -7.91 -19.89
N GLN A 457 14.89 -8.00 -18.93
CA GLN A 457 14.61 -9.23 -18.20
C GLN A 457 13.49 -9.98 -18.92
N SER A 458 13.87 -10.90 -19.81
CA SER A 458 12.93 -11.66 -20.63
C SER A 458 13.43 -13.08 -20.89
N LEU A 459 12.51 -13.97 -21.19
CA LEU A 459 12.79 -15.33 -21.65
C LEU A 459 13.76 -15.39 -22.83
N THR A 460 13.68 -14.41 -23.75
CA THR A 460 14.55 -14.32 -24.92
C THR A 460 16.03 -14.19 -24.52
N GLY A 461 16.31 -13.69 -23.31
CA GLY A 461 17.64 -13.53 -22.76
C GLY A 461 18.43 -14.84 -22.65
N TYR A 462 17.75 -15.99 -22.49
CA TYR A 462 18.41 -17.30 -22.50
C TYR A 462 19.05 -17.66 -23.85
N TRP A 463 18.58 -17.05 -24.95
CA TRP A 463 19.16 -17.17 -26.30
C TRP A 463 19.80 -15.85 -26.77
N GLN A 464 20.30 -15.04 -25.83
CA GLN A 464 20.94 -13.75 -26.09
C GLN A 464 20.05 -12.75 -26.86
N GLY A 465 18.73 -12.98 -26.87
CA GLY A 465 17.76 -12.15 -27.57
C GLY A 465 17.77 -12.30 -29.09
N ASP A 466 18.34 -13.39 -29.62
CA ASP A 466 18.34 -13.72 -31.05
C ASP A 466 17.53 -15.01 -31.30
N PHE A 467 16.57 -14.95 -32.21
CA PHE A 467 15.73 -16.09 -32.56
C PHE A 467 16.46 -17.14 -33.40
N GLU A 468 17.56 -16.77 -34.09
CA GLU A 468 18.36 -17.74 -34.86
C GLU A 468 19.03 -18.80 -33.97
N ASN A 469 19.25 -18.47 -32.69
CA ASN A 469 19.78 -19.40 -31.70
C ASN A 469 18.74 -20.41 -31.19
N VAL A 470 17.46 -20.27 -31.55
CA VAL A 470 16.38 -21.13 -31.06
C VAL A 470 16.16 -22.32 -32.00
N SER A 471 16.46 -23.52 -31.50
CA SER A 471 16.20 -24.77 -32.23
C SER A 471 14.73 -25.22 -32.11
N PRO A 472 13.99 -25.40 -33.23
CA PRO A 472 12.58 -25.83 -33.19
C PRO A 472 12.33 -27.19 -32.53
N SER A 473 13.32 -28.10 -32.53
CA SER A 473 13.19 -29.43 -31.93
C SER A 473 13.65 -29.49 -30.48
N ASN A 474 14.54 -28.59 -30.05
CA ASN A 474 15.21 -28.66 -28.75
C ASN A 474 14.85 -27.52 -27.78
N TRP A 475 14.17 -26.46 -28.23
CA TRP A 475 13.88 -25.27 -27.42
C TRP A 475 13.31 -25.59 -26.03
N ALA A 476 12.41 -26.58 -25.91
CA ALA A 476 11.79 -26.94 -24.63
C ALA A 476 12.80 -27.54 -23.63
N LYS A 477 13.73 -28.38 -24.13
CA LYS A 477 14.81 -28.96 -23.30
C LYS A 477 15.85 -27.91 -22.92
N GLU A 478 16.17 -27.01 -23.85
CA GLU A 478 17.08 -25.89 -23.58
C GLU A 478 16.48 -24.93 -22.55
N LEU A 479 15.19 -24.61 -22.69
CA LEU A 479 14.48 -23.77 -21.75
C LEU A 479 14.50 -24.37 -20.34
N GLN A 480 14.15 -25.64 -20.21
CA GLN A 480 14.18 -26.34 -18.91
C GLN A 480 15.59 -26.30 -18.30
N ARG A 481 16.62 -26.63 -19.10
CA ARG A 481 18.02 -26.59 -18.67
C ARG A 481 18.46 -25.20 -18.21
N CYS A 482 18.11 -24.16 -18.96
CA CYS A 482 18.44 -22.77 -18.60
C CYS A 482 17.65 -22.30 -17.37
N ALA A 483 16.38 -22.70 -17.21
CA ALA A 483 15.59 -22.36 -16.03
C ALA A 483 16.10 -23.05 -14.76
N ASP A 484 16.54 -24.30 -14.87
CA ASP A 484 17.14 -25.06 -13.77
C ASP A 484 18.56 -24.55 -13.43
N GLN A 485 19.33 -24.11 -14.44
CA GLN A 485 20.69 -23.57 -14.29
C GLN A 485 20.92 -22.25 -15.04
N PRO A 486 20.37 -21.11 -14.56
CA PRO A 486 20.40 -19.81 -15.26
C PRO A 486 21.80 -19.28 -15.59
N VAL A 487 22.82 -19.71 -14.85
CA VAL A 487 24.22 -19.30 -15.02
C VAL A 487 24.83 -19.77 -16.34
N GLN A 488 24.27 -20.82 -16.96
CA GLN A 488 24.73 -21.31 -18.25
C GLN A 488 24.17 -20.51 -19.44
N CYS A 489 23.11 -19.73 -19.21
CA CYS A 489 22.36 -19.06 -20.27
C CYS A 489 22.26 -17.56 -19.96
N LEU A 490 23.41 -16.89 -20.01
CA LEU A 490 23.49 -15.47 -19.68
C LEU A 490 22.92 -14.60 -20.82
N PRO A 491 22.13 -13.56 -20.48
CA PRO A 491 21.72 -12.54 -21.42
C PRO A 491 22.87 -11.60 -21.78
N VAL A 492 22.64 -10.69 -22.72
CA VAL A 492 23.65 -9.73 -23.23
C VAL A 492 24.29 -8.89 -22.11
N PHE A 493 23.55 -8.56 -21.05
CA PHE A 493 24.05 -7.80 -19.91
C PHE A 493 24.82 -8.63 -18.86
N GLN A 494 25.05 -9.92 -19.13
CA GLN A 494 25.93 -10.83 -18.38
C GLN A 494 25.54 -11.06 -16.91
N GLN A 495 24.24 -11.04 -16.59
CA GLN A 495 23.75 -11.43 -15.25
C GLN A 495 22.66 -12.51 -15.37
N PRO A 496 22.65 -13.52 -14.50
CA PRO A 496 21.71 -14.63 -14.58
C PRO A 496 20.26 -14.15 -14.40
N LEU A 497 19.36 -14.68 -15.23
CA LEU A 497 17.92 -14.41 -15.16
C LEU A 497 17.22 -15.51 -14.37
N LYS A 498 16.60 -15.17 -13.25
CA LYS A 498 15.82 -16.14 -12.47
C LYS A 498 14.50 -16.45 -13.19
N PRO A 499 14.07 -17.73 -13.24
CA PRO A 499 12.83 -18.10 -13.93
C PRO A 499 11.59 -17.41 -13.34
N GLN A 500 11.56 -17.15 -12.03
CA GLN A 500 10.44 -16.48 -11.35
C GLN A 500 10.21 -15.03 -11.81
N MET A 501 11.20 -14.40 -12.45
CA MET A 501 11.10 -13.04 -12.99
C MET A 501 10.54 -13.00 -14.41
N ILE A 502 10.61 -14.12 -15.14
CA ILE A 502 10.31 -14.20 -16.59
C ILE A 502 9.17 -15.19 -16.92
N LEU A 503 8.82 -16.09 -16.00
CA LEU A 503 7.78 -17.10 -16.14
C LEU A 503 6.81 -17.04 -14.94
N GLY A 504 5.52 -17.25 -15.21
CA GLY A 504 4.48 -17.21 -14.18
C GLY A 504 3.42 -18.31 -14.35
N GLY A 505 2.78 -18.69 -13.25
CA GLY A 505 1.67 -19.66 -13.24
C GLY A 505 2.09 -21.08 -13.64
N TYR A 506 3.21 -21.58 -13.10
CA TYR A 506 3.72 -22.94 -13.28
C TYR A 506 3.43 -23.83 -12.05
N THR A 507 3.47 -25.16 -12.23
CA THR A 507 3.24 -26.14 -11.15
C THR A 507 4.52 -26.84 -10.72
N GLY A 508 4.95 -26.64 -9.48
CA GLY A 508 6.19 -27.23 -8.95
C GLY A 508 7.42 -26.72 -9.70
N ASP A 509 8.32 -27.62 -10.08
CA ASP A 509 9.55 -27.33 -10.84
C ASP A 509 9.41 -27.54 -12.36
N ASP A 510 8.18 -27.74 -12.86
CA ASP A 510 7.90 -27.86 -14.29
C ASP A 510 7.69 -26.48 -14.92
N TRP A 511 8.77 -25.87 -15.38
CA TRP A 511 8.74 -24.54 -16.00
C TRP A 511 7.98 -24.51 -17.34
N LEU A 512 7.84 -25.66 -18.03
CA LEU A 512 7.11 -25.75 -19.29
C LEU A 512 5.58 -25.63 -19.10
N SER A 513 5.09 -25.85 -17.87
CA SER A 513 3.69 -25.65 -17.50
C SER A 513 3.29 -24.18 -17.32
N SER A 514 4.21 -23.23 -17.52
CA SER A 514 3.99 -21.80 -17.27
C SER A 514 2.81 -21.22 -18.06
N SER A 515 1.86 -20.63 -17.35
CA SER A 515 0.65 -20.01 -17.91
C SER A 515 0.88 -18.58 -18.43
N ALA A 516 2.01 -17.94 -18.07
CA ALA A 516 2.35 -16.59 -18.51
C ALA A 516 3.85 -16.38 -18.75
N LEU A 517 4.17 -15.54 -19.74
CA LEU A 517 5.52 -14.98 -19.96
C LEU A 517 5.56 -13.55 -19.43
N VAL A 518 6.70 -13.17 -18.87
CA VAL A 518 6.94 -11.83 -18.31
C VAL A 518 8.19 -11.25 -18.96
N SER A 519 8.11 -10.00 -19.42
CA SER A 519 9.28 -9.22 -19.83
C SER A 519 9.28 -7.88 -19.11
N THR A 520 10.43 -7.50 -18.57
CA THR A 520 10.64 -6.23 -17.87
C THR A 520 11.82 -5.48 -18.48
N ILE A 521 11.55 -4.29 -19.03
CA ILE A 521 12.55 -3.38 -19.58
C ILE A 521 12.87 -2.34 -18.51
N VAL A 522 14.15 -2.17 -18.19
CA VAL A 522 14.60 -1.25 -17.14
C VAL A 522 15.22 0.01 -17.74
N LEU A 523 14.57 1.16 -17.54
CA LEU A 523 15.04 2.47 -17.98
C LEU A 523 15.62 3.28 -16.82
N LYS A 524 16.63 4.11 -17.11
CA LYS A 524 17.20 5.04 -16.14
C LYS A 524 16.19 6.13 -15.79
N ASN A 525 16.03 6.43 -14.51
CA ASN A 525 15.25 7.56 -14.05
C ASN A 525 16.16 8.76 -13.77
N SER A 526 15.59 9.97 -13.75
CA SER A 526 16.36 11.20 -13.46
C SER A 526 15.54 12.23 -12.71
N LEU A 527 16.23 12.96 -11.82
CA LEU A 527 15.69 14.14 -11.15
C LEU A 527 15.52 15.30 -12.15
N GLU A 528 16.33 15.35 -13.21
CA GLU A 528 16.27 16.38 -14.24
C GLU A 528 15.00 16.29 -15.09
N PRO A 529 14.18 17.36 -15.16
CA PRO A 529 12.93 17.34 -15.92
C PRO A 529 13.10 17.05 -17.41
N ALA A 530 14.20 17.52 -18.03
CA ALA A 530 14.46 17.33 -19.45
C ALA A 530 14.68 15.86 -19.81
N LEU A 531 15.57 15.17 -19.07
CA LEU A 531 15.84 13.74 -19.27
C LEU A 531 14.60 12.88 -18.98
N ARG A 532 13.85 13.20 -17.92
CA ARG A 532 12.60 12.52 -17.60
C ARG A 532 11.55 12.69 -18.69
N SER A 533 11.43 13.89 -19.26
CA SER A 533 10.48 14.14 -20.36
C SER A 533 10.80 13.35 -21.63
N ARG A 534 12.09 13.11 -21.90
CA ARG A 534 12.57 12.29 -23.03
C ARG A 534 12.20 10.81 -22.83
N ALA A 535 12.41 10.27 -21.63
CA ALA A 535 11.98 8.91 -21.29
C ALA A 535 10.46 8.75 -21.40
N SER A 536 9.68 9.70 -20.86
CA SER A 536 8.22 9.71 -20.97
C SER A 536 7.71 9.83 -22.42
N ALA A 537 8.47 10.47 -23.32
CA ALA A 537 8.11 10.52 -24.74
C ALA A 537 8.28 9.15 -25.41
N TRP A 538 9.40 8.48 -25.16
CA TRP A 538 9.67 7.12 -25.64
C TRP A 538 8.65 6.10 -25.10
N GLU A 539 8.26 6.21 -23.82
CA GLU A 539 7.23 5.35 -23.22
C GLU A 539 5.86 5.48 -23.91
N ARG A 540 5.47 6.69 -24.35
CA ARG A 540 4.22 6.88 -25.12
C ARG A 540 4.28 6.22 -26.49
N ASP A 541 5.42 6.29 -27.16
CA ASP A 541 5.62 5.60 -28.43
C ASP A 541 5.61 4.07 -28.22
N LEU A 542 6.19 3.59 -27.11
CA LEU A 542 6.11 2.18 -26.68
C LEU A 542 4.67 1.72 -26.50
N GLN A 543 3.82 2.49 -25.81
CA GLN A 543 2.41 2.15 -25.63
C GLN A 543 1.69 1.94 -26.96
N GLN A 544 1.94 2.79 -27.97
CA GLN A 544 1.32 2.64 -29.30
C GLN A 544 1.70 1.32 -29.98
N VAL A 545 2.95 0.89 -29.83
CA VAL A 545 3.41 -0.40 -30.36
C VAL A 545 2.75 -1.56 -29.61
N LEU A 546 2.68 -1.47 -28.28
CA LEU A 546 2.06 -2.50 -27.44
C LEU A 546 0.55 -2.63 -27.68
N TYR A 547 -0.17 -1.54 -27.97
CA TYR A 547 -1.58 -1.62 -28.37
C TYR A 547 -1.78 -2.40 -29.68
N ARG A 548 -0.90 -2.21 -30.67
CA ARG A 548 -0.95 -2.98 -31.92
C ARG A 548 -0.60 -4.45 -31.67
N ALA A 549 0.40 -4.71 -30.84
CA ALA A 549 0.77 -6.06 -30.45
C ALA A 549 -0.35 -6.78 -29.69
N GLN A 550 -1.12 -6.06 -28.88
CA GLN A 550 -2.27 -6.58 -28.15
C GLN A 550 -3.38 -7.03 -29.10
N GLU A 551 -3.67 -6.27 -30.16
CA GLU A 551 -4.63 -6.66 -31.19
C GLU A 551 -4.20 -7.96 -31.90
N ILE A 552 -2.91 -8.07 -32.25
CA ILE A 552 -2.36 -9.28 -32.87
C ILE A 552 -2.44 -10.48 -31.92
N ALA A 553 -2.03 -10.33 -30.66
CA ALA A 553 -2.09 -11.38 -29.65
C ALA A 553 -3.51 -11.93 -29.48
N ASN A 554 -4.51 -11.04 -29.46
CA ASN A 554 -5.92 -11.43 -29.35
C ASN A 554 -6.37 -12.32 -30.52
N THR A 555 -5.87 -12.10 -31.75
CA THR A 555 -6.19 -12.97 -32.90
C THR A 555 -5.63 -14.38 -32.77
N MET A 556 -4.57 -14.56 -31.97
CA MET A 556 -3.94 -15.85 -31.67
C MET A 556 -4.56 -16.54 -30.44
N GLY A 557 -5.59 -15.95 -29.82
CA GLY A 557 -6.16 -16.45 -28.56
C GLY A 557 -5.29 -16.16 -27.34
N LEU A 558 -4.31 -15.26 -27.47
CA LEU A 558 -3.42 -14.81 -26.41
C LEU A 558 -3.89 -13.45 -25.88
N ARG A 559 -3.51 -13.13 -24.65
CA ARG A 559 -3.76 -11.83 -24.02
C ARG A 559 -2.43 -11.19 -23.63
N LEU A 560 -2.17 -10.03 -24.22
CA LEU A 560 -1.06 -9.15 -23.85
C LEU A 560 -1.56 -8.07 -22.90
N SER A 561 -0.97 -7.96 -21.71
CA SER A 561 -1.19 -6.86 -20.77
C SER A 561 0.15 -6.18 -20.45
N PHE A 562 0.13 -4.87 -20.20
CA PHE A 562 1.36 -4.10 -20.01
C PHE A 562 1.13 -2.87 -19.14
N SER A 563 2.22 -2.37 -18.55
CA SER A 563 2.27 -1.09 -17.87
C SER A 563 3.56 -0.37 -18.20
N THR A 564 3.45 0.94 -18.39
CA THR A 564 4.59 1.86 -18.44
C THR A 564 4.55 2.84 -17.27
N ASP A 565 5.67 3.48 -16.93
CA ASP A 565 5.69 4.40 -15.78
C ASP A 565 4.72 5.60 -15.97
N VAL A 566 4.55 6.12 -17.19
CA VAL A 566 3.54 7.16 -17.50
C VAL A 566 2.08 6.65 -17.53
N SER A 567 1.85 5.34 -17.68
CA SER A 567 0.51 4.77 -17.87
C SER A 567 -0.46 5.15 -16.75
N LEU A 568 0.00 5.07 -15.50
CA LEU A 568 -0.84 5.32 -14.32
C LEU A 568 -1.28 6.79 -14.26
N GLU A 569 -0.39 7.74 -14.51
CA GLU A 569 -0.71 9.17 -14.50
C GLU A 569 -1.71 9.54 -15.62
N GLU A 570 -1.54 8.97 -16.81
CA GLU A 570 -2.41 9.27 -17.96
C GLU A 570 -3.82 8.67 -17.82
N GLU A 571 -3.93 7.42 -17.38
CA GLU A 571 -5.24 6.76 -17.18
C GLU A 571 -6.04 7.40 -16.03
N LEU A 572 -5.37 7.88 -14.98
CA LEU A 572 -6.01 8.67 -13.92
C LEU A 572 -6.57 9.99 -14.46
N ASN A 573 -5.79 10.73 -15.27
CA ASN A 573 -6.23 12.01 -15.84
C ASN A 573 -7.37 11.87 -16.88
N LYS A 574 -7.43 10.75 -17.59
CA LYS A 574 -8.50 10.44 -18.55
C LYS A 574 -9.87 10.30 -17.88
N SER A 575 -9.91 9.75 -16.67
CA SER A 575 -11.15 9.52 -15.90
C SER A 575 -11.90 10.83 -15.57
N ALA A 576 -11.17 11.90 -15.22
CA ALA A 576 -11.75 13.18 -14.80
C ALA A 576 -12.58 13.85 -15.92
N ASN A 577 -12.09 13.79 -17.17
CA ASN A 577 -12.79 14.40 -18.30
C ASN A 577 -14.15 13.72 -18.61
N THR A 578 -14.29 12.43 -18.33
CA THR A 578 -15.55 11.71 -18.57
C THR A 578 -16.61 12.05 -17.52
N ASP A 579 -16.22 12.22 -16.26
CA ASP A 579 -17.16 12.45 -15.16
C ASP A 579 -17.65 13.91 -15.09
N ALA A 580 -16.89 14.87 -15.61
CA ALA A 580 -17.30 16.28 -15.70
C ALA A 580 -18.68 16.48 -16.36
N ARG A 581 -19.03 15.68 -17.37
CA ARG A 581 -20.35 15.74 -18.04
C ARG A 581 -21.49 15.31 -17.12
N ILE A 582 -21.27 14.26 -16.33
CA ILE A 582 -22.27 13.70 -15.41
C ILE A 582 -22.53 14.69 -14.28
N VAL A 583 -21.48 15.34 -13.78
CA VAL A 583 -21.56 16.40 -12.78
C VAL A 583 -22.42 17.58 -13.27
N ILE A 584 -22.27 18.02 -14.53
CA ILE A 584 -23.12 19.07 -15.11
C ILE A 584 -24.60 18.65 -15.15
N ILE A 585 -24.89 17.40 -15.52
CA ILE A 585 -26.26 16.87 -15.51
C ILE A 585 -26.84 16.89 -14.08
N SER A 586 -26.03 16.56 -13.07
CA SER A 586 -26.43 16.65 -11.67
C SER A 586 -26.81 18.06 -11.26
N TYR A 587 -26.07 19.09 -11.71
CA TYR A 587 -26.41 20.49 -11.43
C TYR A 587 -27.73 20.89 -12.06
N LEU A 588 -27.97 20.51 -13.31
CA LEU A 588 -29.23 20.81 -13.99
C LEU A 588 -30.42 20.09 -13.32
N ALA A 589 -30.23 18.84 -12.88
CA ALA A 589 -31.26 18.09 -12.18
C ALA A 589 -31.58 18.72 -10.81
N MET A 590 -30.57 19.09 -10.02
CA MET A 590 -30.76 19.80 -8.75
C MET A 590 -31.41 21.16 -8.96
N PHE A 591 -30.98 21.94 -9.96
CA PHE A 591 -31.62 23.21 -10.31
C PHE A 591 -33.11 23.07 -10.59
N LEU A 592 -33.46 22.09 -11.43
CA LEU A 592 -34.84 21.81 -11.78
C LEU A 592 -35.64 21.42 -10.54
N TYR A 593 -35.07 20.59 -9.67
CA TYR A 593 -35.66 20.22 -8.39
C TYR A 593 -35.92 21.44 -7.50
N VAL A 594 -34.91 22.28 -7.25
CA VAL A 594 -35.02 23.48 -6.40
C VAL A 594 -36.10 24.43 -6.92
N SER A 595 -36.09 24.70 -8.23
CA SER A 595 -37.05 25.60 -8.86
C SER A 595 -38.50 25.09 -8.78
N LEU A 596 -38.70 23.78 -8.87
CA LEU A 596 -40.01 23.14 -8.76
C LEU A 596 -40.48 23.01 -7.30
N ALA A 597 -39.58 22.66 -6.37
CA ALA A 597 -39.91 22.41 -4.98
C ALA A 597 -40.15 23.71 -4.18
N LEU A 598 -39.55 24.84 -4.59
CA LEU A 598 -39.88 26.17 -4.05
C LEU A 598 -41.20 26.73 -4.61
N GLY A 599 -41.67 26.22 -5.75
CA GLY A 599 -42.92 26.65 -6.40
C GLY A 599 -44.17 25.89 -5.92
N THR A 600 -45.35 26.38 -6.29
CA THR A 600 -46.63 25.72 -5.95
C THR A 600 -46.88 24.50 -6.83
N SER A 601 -47.15 23.35 -6.21
CA SER A 601 -47.28 22.05 -6.89
C SER A 601 -48.60 21.83 -7.66
N ARG A 602 -49.55 22.78 -7.63
CA ARG A 602 -50.83 22.66 -8.35
C ARG A 602 -50.87 23.61 -9.55
N TRP A 603 -51.19 23.05 -10.71
CA TRP A 603 -51.41 23.81 -11.93
C TRP A 603 -52.75 24.56 -11.86
N GLN A 604 -52.68 25.87 -11.61
CA GLN A 604 -53.81 26.82 -11.58
C GLN A 604 -53.72 27.82 -12.75
N GLY A 605 -53.41 27.34 -13.96
CA GLY A 605 -53.35 28.18 -15.16
C GLY A 605 -52.29 29.29 -15.07
N LYS A 606 -52.65 30.53 -15.45
CA LYS A 606 -51.74 31.69 -15.50
C LYS A 606 -51.20 32.12 -14.13
N ALA A 607 -51.93 31.86 -13.05
CA ALA A 607 -51.48 32.17 -11.67
C ALA A 607 -50.24 31.34 -11.29
N THR A 608 -50.15 30.09 -11.77
CA THR A 608 -48.98 29.22 -11.56
C THR A 608 -47.70 29.84 -12.12
N LEU A 609 -47.76 30.50 -13.28
CA LEU A 609 -46.60 31.14 -13.94
C LEU A 609 -46.11 32.41 -13.22
N VAL A 610 -46.95 33.01 -12.37
CA VAL A 610 -46.56 34.10 -11.47
C VAL A 610 -45.95 33.54 -10.18
N GLN A 611 -46.47 32.41 -9.68
CA GLN A 611 -46.07 31.79 -8.43
C GLN A 611 -44.83 30.87 -8.55
N THR A 612 -44.34 30.58 -9.75
CA THR A 612 -43.05 29.89 -9.91
C THR A 612 -41.92 30.72 -9.29
N LYS A 613 -40.88 30.02 -8.82
CA LYS A 613 -39.70 30.58 -8.14
C LYS A 613 -38.41 30.23 -8.90
N PHE A 614 -38.49 30.14 -10.22
CA PHE A 614 -37.38 29.86 -11.13
C PHE A 614 -36.29 30.93 -11.07
N SER A 615 -36.65 32.23 -11.09
CA SER A 615 -35.66 33.31 -10.97
C SER A 615 -34.94 33.29 -9.62
N LEU A 616 -35.68 32.99 -8.54
CA LEU A 616 -35.12 32.82 -7.20
C LEU A 616 -34.19 31.60 -7.13
N GLY A 617 -34.58 30.46 -7.72
CA GLY A 617 -33.72 29.28 -7.84
C GLY A 617 -32.43 29.54 -8.63
N LEU A 618 -32.51 30.30 -9.72
CA LEU A 618 -31.33 30.71 -10.50
C LEU A 618 -30.40 31.63 -9.68
N SER A 619 -30.97 32.54 -8.90
CA SER A 619 -30.18 33.40 -8.00
C SER A 619 -29.45 32.59 -6.92
N GLY A 620 -30.08 31.53 -6.39
CA GLY A 620 -29.48 30.62 -5.44
C GLY A 620 -28.27 29.89 -6.01
N ILE A 621 -28.37 29.35 -7.23
CA ILE A 621 -27.23 28.71 -7.90
C ILE A 621 -26.12 29.71 -8.23
N ALA A 622 -26.48 30.91 -8.67
CA ALA A 622 -25.49 31.96 -8.93
C ALA A 622 -24.69 32.30 -7.66
N ILE A 623 -25.36 32.38 -6.50
CA ILE A 623 -24.70 32.60 -5.20
C ILE A 623 -23.74 31.47 -4.85
N VAL A 624 -24.14 30.22 -5.04
CA VAL A 624 -23.28 29.06 -4.81
C VAL A 624 -22.03 29.13 -5.70
N LEU A 625 -22.19 29.40 -7.00
CA LEU A 625 -21.05 29.52 -7.92
C LEU A 625 -20.11 30.71 -7.58
N LEU A 626 -20.69 31.85 -7.18
CA LEU A 626 -19.93 33.01 -6.73
C LEU A 626 -19.15 32.72 -5.44
N SER A 627 -19.72 31.96 -4.50
CA SER A 627 -19.03 31.55 -3.27
C SER A 627 -17.83 30.63 -3.54
N ILE A 628 -17.98 29.69 -4.47
CA ILE A 628 -16.91 28.79 -4.91
C ILE A 628 -15.82 29.59 -5.60
N SER A 629 -16.18 30.52 -6.49
CA SER A 629 -15.22 31.41 -7.16
C SER A 629 -14.45 32.27 -6.16
N ALA A 630 -15.12 32.82 -5.13
CA ALA A 630 -14.48 33.60 -4.08
C ALA A 630 -13.48 32.76 -3.26
N SER A 631 -13.85 31.53 -2.89
CA SER A 631 -12.97 30.59 -2.19
C SER A 631 -11.76 30.20 -3.05
N VAL A 632 -12.00 29.78 -4.30
CA VAL A 632 -10.94 29.40 -5.25
C VAL A 632 -9.99 30.57 -5.50
N GLY A 633 -10.51 31.76 -5.73
CA GLY A 633 -9.71 32.97 -5.92
C GLY A 633 -8.84 33.29 -4.71
N LEU A 634 -9.41 33.35 -3.51
CA LEU A 634 -8.67 33.69 -2.30
C LEU A 634 -7.51 32.72 -2.03
N PHE A 635 -7.76 31.41 -2.06
CA PHE A 635 -6.73 30.42 -1.74
C PHE A 635 -5.72 30.21 -2.86
N SER A 636 -6.11 30.41 -4.13
CA SER A 636 -5.15 30.44 -5.24
C SER A 636 -4.20 31.63 -5.13
N LEU A 637 -4.67 32.79 -4.65
CA LEU A 637 -3.80 33.94 -4.36
C LEU A 637 -2.78 33.62 -3.26
N LEU A 638 -3.18 32.85 -2.25
CA LEU A 638 -2.32 32.36 -1.18
C LEU A 638 -1.37 31.21 -1.61
N GLY A 639 -1.43 30.78 -2.87
CA GLY A 639 -0.54 29.76 -3.44
C GLY A 639 -0.95 28.31 -3.13
N VAL A 640 -2.18 28.08 -2.66
CA VAL A 640 -2.72 26.73 -2.51
C VAL A 640 -3.10 26.22 -3.91
N LYS A 641 -2.64 25.00 -4.25
CA LYS A 641 -2.98 24.36 -5.54
C LYS A 641 -4.30 23.61 -5.44
N ILE A 642 -5.08 23.67 -6.51
CA ILE A 642 -6.31 22.89 -6.64
C ILE A 642 -6.00 21.45 -7.08
N THR A 643 -6.91 20.52 -6.79
CA THR A 643 -6.85 19.12 -7.22
C THR A 643 -8.08 18.79 -8.06
N LEU A 644 -8.01 17.72 -8.86
CA LEU A 644 -9.15 17.28 -9.68
C LEU A 644 -10.38 16.95 -8.81
N ILE A 645 -10.16 16.30 -7.66
CA ILE A 645 -11.21 15.97 -6.69
C ILE A 645 -11.93 17.22 -6.20
N ILE A 646 -11.19 18.31 -5.94
CA ILE A 646 -11.77 19.59 -5.50
C ILE A 646 -12.69 20.17 -6.59
N ALA A 647 -12.22 20.17 -7.83
CA ALA A 647 -12.98 20.73 -8.96
C ALA A 647 -14.33 20.02 -9.17
N GLU A 648 -14.40 18.72 -8.87
CA GLU A 648 -15.60 17.90 -9.08
C GLU A 648 -16.53 17.87 -7.86
N VAL A 649 -15.99 17.72 -6.64
CA VAL A 649 -16.77 17.43 -5.42
C VAL A 649 -17.26 18.69 -4.71
N ILE A 650 -16.43 19.74 -4.61
CA ILE A 650 -16.80 20.94 -3.84
C ILE A 650 -18.08 21.60 -4.37
N PRO A 651 -18.27 21.77 -5.70
CA PRO A 651 -19.45 22.46 -6.17
C PRO A 651 -20.74 21.70 -5.85
N PHE A 652 -20.68 20.37 -5.70
CA PHE A 652 -21.81 19.53 -5.28
C PHE A 652 -22.11 19.72 -3.79
N LEU A 653 -21.06 19.65 -2.98
CA LEU A 653 -21.15 19.77 -1.53
C LEU A 653 -21.71 21.14 -1.12
N VAL A 654 -21.19 22.21 -1.71
CA VAL A 654 -21.62 23.59 -1.40
C VAL A 654 -23.02 23.85 -1.93
N LEU A 655 -23.39 23.31 -3.10
CA LEU A 655 -24.77 23.43 -3.58
C LEU A 655 -25.76 22.75 -2.64
N ALA A 656 -25.43 21.56 -2.13
CA ALA A 656 -26.30 20.84 -1.20
C ALA A 656 -26.53 21.60 0.10
N ILE A 657 -25.47 22.19 0.68
CA ILE A 657 -25.55 23.01 1.90
C ILE A 657 -26.30 24.32 1.61
N GLY A 658 -25.96 24.99 0.51
CA GLY A 658 -26.48 26.32 0.24
C GLY A 658 -27.96 26.34 -0.14
N VAL A 659 -28.41 25.31 -0.86
CA VAL A 659 -29.82 25.14 -1.18
C VAL A 659 -30.66 24.93 0.09
N ASP A 660 -30.15 24.21 1.09
CA ASP A 660 -30.90 24.03 2.35
C ASP A 660 -31.20 25.36 3.03
N ASN A 661 -30.17 26.18 3.26
CA ASN A 661 -30.32 27.49 3.89
C ASN A 661 -31.33 28.38 3.13
N ILE A 662 -31.30 28.31 1.80
CA ILE A 662 -32.27 28.98 0.92
C ILE A 662 -33.70 28.45 1.17
N PHE A 663 -33.91 27.14 1.20
CA PHE A 663 -35.22 26.54 1.47
C PHE A 663 -35.76 26.91 2.84
N LEU A 664 -34.90 26.88 3.87
CA LEU A 664 -35.28 27.23 5.23
C LEU A 664 -35.74 28.69 5.34
N LEU A 665 -35.01 29.62 4.70
CA LEU A 665 -35.36 31.03 4.66
C LEU A 665 -36.65 31.28 3.88
N CYS A 666 -36.81 30.67 2.70
CA CYS A 666 -38.01 30.79 1.88
C CYS A 666 -39.25 30.23 2.59
N HIS A 667 -39.10 29.12 3.32
CA HIS A 667 -40.20 28.52 4.06
C HIS A 667 -40.68 29.41 5.22
N GLU A 668 -39.76 29.93 6.04
CA GLU A 668 -40.15 30.83 7.12
C GLU A 668 -40.73 32.15 6.59
N PHE A 669 -40.19 32.65 5.48
CA PHE A 669 -40.77 33.80 4.79
C PHE A 669 -42.20 33.53 4.31
N ALA A 670 -42.46 32.36 3.72
CA ALA A 670 -43.82 31.97 3.32
C ALA A 670 -44.78 31.87 4.52
N ASN A 671 -44.32 31.36 5.65
CA ASN A 671 -45.10 31.31 6.90
C ASN A 671 -45.46 32.73 7.39
N ILE A 672 -44.50 33.65 7.42
CA ILE A 672 -44.71 35.05 7.83
C ILE A 672 -45.64 35.77 6.85
N ASN A 673 -45.46 35.56 5.55
CA ASN A 673 -46.30 36.17 4.52
C ASN A 673 -47.77 35.74 4.64
N ALA A 674 -48.02 34.50 5.10
CA ALA A 674 -49.38 34.01 5.38
C ALA A 674 -49.95 34.52 6.72
N SER A 675 -49.13 34.67 7.76
CA SER A 675 -49.60 35.11 9.08
C SER A 675 -49.79 36.62 9.20
N GLU A 676 -48.93 37.41 8.54
CA GLU A 676 -48.86 38.87 8.68
C GLU A 676 -48.80 39.56 7.30
N PRO A 677 -49.86 39.46 6.46
CA PRO A 677 -49.85 39.98 5.09
C PRO A 677 -49.81 41.52 5.03
N SER A 678 -50.20 42.23 6.11
CA SER A 678 -50.29 43.69 6.15
C SER A 678 -48.95 44.42 6.31
N LEU A 679 -47.87 43.71 6.65
CA LEU A 679 -46.55 44.31 6.81
C LEU A 679 -45.86 44.58 5.46
N SER A 680 -44.98 45.59 5.41
CA SER A 680 -44.20 45.89 4.20
C SER A 680 -43.20 44.77 3.86
N ILE A 681 -42.88 44.60 2.57
CA ILE A 681 -41.95 43.56 2.10
C ILE A 681 -40.62 43.58 2.89
N PRO A 682 -39.92 44.73 3.09
CA PRO A 682 -38.65 44.75 3.81
C PRO A 682 -38.75 44.27 5.26
N ILE A 683 -39.84 44.60 5.95
CA ILE A 683 -40.07 44.17 7.33
C ILE A 683 -40.32 42.67 7.39
N ARG A 684 -41.12 42.11 6.46
CA ARG A 684 -41.38 40.65 6.41
C ARG A 684 -40.11 39.85 6.12
N VAL A 685 -39.25 40.33 5.20
CA VAL A 685 -37.95 39.71 4.93
C VAL A 685 -37.02 39.83 6.15
N ALA A 686 -36.96 41.00 6.81
CA ALA A 686 -36.17 41.19 8.01
C ALA A 686 -36.62 40.28 9.18
N LEU A 687 -37.92 40.07 9.35
CA LEU A 687 -38.47 39.14 10.34
C LEU A 687 -38.08 37.69 10.01
N ALA A 688 -38.20 37.26 8.75
CA ALA A 688 -37.76 35.94 8.32
C ALA A 688 -36.26 35.72 8.57
N SER A 689 -35.42 36.67 8.17
CA SER A 689 -33.98 36.65 8.41
C SER A 689 -33.63 36.63 9.90
N SER A 690 -34.35 37.37 10.75
CA SER A 690 -34.11 37.37 12.19
C SER A 690 -34.41 36.02 12.86
N ARG A 691 -35.49 35.34 12.46
CA ARG A 691 -35.89 34.05 13.05
C ARG A 691 -35.00 32.89 12.60
N VAL A 692 -34.58 32.89 11.34
CA VAL A 692 -33.81 31.80 10.72
C VAL A 692 -32.30 32.03 10.79
N GLY A 693 -31.84 33.28 10.71
CA GLY A 693 -30.43 33.66 10.64
C GLY A 693 -29.53 33.06 11.72
N PRO A 694 -29.89 33.09 13.02
CA PRO A 694 -29.09 32.44 14.06
C PRO A 694 -28.96 30.92 13.88
N SER A 695 -29.95 30.28 13.25
CA SER A 695 -29.89 28.86 12.93
C SER A 695 -28.94 28.57 11.78
N ILE A 696 -28.98 29.37 10.71
CA ILE A 696 -28.05 29.28 9.57
C ILE A 696 -26.61 29.58 10.04
N LEU A 697 -26.44 30.54 10.95
CA LEU A 697 -25.13 30.84 11.54
C LEU A 697 -24.58 29.64 12.33
N LEU A 698 -25.42 28.96 13.10
CA LEU A 698 -25.03 27.79 13.88
C LEU A 698 -24.58 26.64 12.98
N SER A 699 -25.34 26.30 11.93
CA SER A 699 -24.97 25.26 10.97
C SER A 699 -23.71 25.64 10.20
N ALA A 700 -23.70 26.82 9.56
CA ALA A 700 -22.56 27.27 8.75
C ALA A 700 -21.26 27.38 9.56
N THR A 701 -21.29 27.92 10.77
CA THR A 701 -20.07 28.01 11.61
C THR A 701 -19.59 26.63 12.04
N SER A 702 -20.52 25.72 12.35
CA SER A 702 -20.18 24.34 12.72
C SER A 702 -19.56 23.57 11.55
N GLU A 703 -20.09 23.74 10.35
CA GLU A 703 -19.59 23.13 9.12
C GLU A 703 -18.25 23.72 8.69
N THR A 704 -18.12 25.06 8.64
CA THR A 704 -16.85 25.73 8.34
C THR A 704 -15.76 25.28 9.31
N LEU A 705 -16.07 25.16 10.61
CA LEU A 705 -15.09 24.70 11.59
C LEU A 705 -14.77 23.21 11.45
N ALA A 706 -15.76 22.37 11.17
CA ALA A 706 -15.53 20.95 10.90
C ALA A 706 -14.59 20.76 9.69
N PHE A 707 -14.82 21.50 8.61
CA PHE A 707 -13.91 21.51 7.45
C PHE A 707 -12.56 22.11 7.80
N ALA A 708 -12.49 23.22 8.54
CA ALA A 708 -11.23 23.84 8.93
C ALA A 708 -10.34 22.92 9.79
N ILE A 709 -10.94 22.11 10.67
CA ILE A 709 -10.21 21.08 11.44
C ILE A 709 -9.64 20.01 10.49
N GLY A 710 -10.35 19.65 9.42
CA GLY A 710 -9.86 18.78 8.35
C GLY A 710 -8.59 19.30 7.67
N ALA A 711 -8.29 20.61 7.71
CA ALA A 711 -7.07 21.18 7.18
C ALA A 711 -5.81 20.84 8.01
N ALA A 712 -5.96 20.32 9.23
CA ALA A 712 -4.84 19.85 10.06
C ALA A 712 -4.26 18.51 9.57
N VAL A 713 -4.94 17.83 8.64
CA VAL A 713 -4.46 16.58 8.05
C VAL A 713 -3.19 16.82 7.25
N ALA A 714 -2.19 15.96 7.44
CA ALA A 714 -0.87 16.09 6.82
C ALA A 714 -0.86 15.83 5.30
N MET A 715 -1.89 15.18 4.77
CA MET A 715 -2.04 14.84 3.35
C MET A 715 -2.51 16.05 2.53
N PRO A 716 -1.72 16.52 1.54
CA PRO A 716 -2.01 17.75 0.82
C PRO A 716 -3.37 17.79 0.10
N ALA A 717 -3.79 16.71 -0.55
CA ALA A 717 -5.06 16.67 -1.27
C ALA A 717 -6.27 16.90 -0.31
N VAL A 718 -6.25 16.22 0.84
CA VAL A 718 -7.27 16.36 1.89
C VAL A 718 -7.23 17.74 2.53
N ARG A 719 -6.02 18.21 2.88
CA ARG A 719 -5.83 19.53 3.49
C ARG A 719 -6.34 20.64 2.58
N ASN A 720 -5.97 20.60 1.30
CA ASN A 720 -6.42 21.60 0.34
C ASN A 720 -7.94 21.52 0.17
N PHE A 721 -8.51 20.31 0.02
CA PHE A 721 -9.95 20.12 -0.05
C PHE A 721 -10.68 20.76 1.12
N ALA A 722 -10.20 20.50 2.34
CA ALA A 722 -10.76 21.04 3.57
C ALA A 722 -10.69 22.58 3.63
N ILE A 723 -9.59 23.19 3.19
CA ILE A 723 -9.41 24.65 3.12
C ILE A 723 -10.41 25.27 2.14
N TYR A 724 -10.48 24.76 0.90
CA TYR A 724 -11.40 25.29 -0.11
C TYR A 724 -12.87 25.08 0.28
N ALA A 725 -13.21 23.93 0.89
CA ALA A 725 -14.57 23.64 1.34
C ALA A 725 -14.97 24.57 2.50
N ALA A 726 -14.10 24.77 3.49
CA ALA A 726 -14.36 25.68 4.61
C ALA A 726 -14.61 27.12 4.11
N GLY A 727 -13.77 27.62 3.20
CA GLY A 727 -13.95 28.95 2.61
C GLY A 727 -15.21 29.05 1.75
N ALA A 728 -15.53 28.03 0.96
CA ALA A 728 -16.71 28.04 0.10
C ALA A 728 -18.01 28.07 0.93
N VAL A 729 -18.13 27.21 1.96
CA VAL A 729 -19.29 27.21 2.88
C VAL A 729 -19.40 28.54 3.65
N PHE A 730 -18.27 29.12 4.07
CA PHE A 730 -18.26 30.41 4.76
C PHE A 730 -18.77 31.56 3.86
N PHE A 731 -18.26 31.66 2.62
CA PHE A 731 -18.71 32.68 1.68
C PHE A 731 -20.15 32.44 1.21
N ASP A 732 -20.57 31.19 1.09
CA ASP A 732 -21.94 30.82 0.75
C ASP A 732 -22.94 31.32 1.80
N ALA A 733 -22.68 31.06 3.09
CA ALA A 733 -23.49 31.56 4.19
C ALA A 733 -23.54 33.10 4.24
N LEU A 734 -22.41 33.78 3.96
CA LEU A 734 -22.34 35.24 3.90
C LEU A 734 -23.21 35.80 2.76
N LEU A 735 -23.12 35.22 1.56
CA LEU A 735 -23.87 35.65 0.39
C LEU A 735 -25.37 35.31 0.50
N GLN A 736 -25.72 34.23 1.19
CA GLN A 736 -27.12 33.90 1.48
C GLN A 736 -27.78 34.93 2.40
N MET A 737 -27.09 35.35 3.47
CA MET A 737 -27.67 36.32 4.39
C MET A 737 -27.72 37.74 3.82
N THR A 738 -26.97 38.04 2.75
CA THR A 738 -26.93 39.38 2.13
C THR A 738 -27.55 39.44 0.72
N MET A 739 -26.98 38.74 -0.24
CA MET A 739 -27.40 38.77 -1.65
C MET A 739 -28.72 38.02 -1.86
N PHE A 740 -28.91 36.86 -1.22
CA PHE A 740 -30.16 36.11 -1.37
C PHE A 740 -31.35 36.79 -0.68
N THR A 741 -31.16 37.39 0.49
CA THR A 741 -32.21 38.18 1.16
C THR A 741 -32.67 39.38 0.32
N ALA A 742 -31.75 40.05 -0.37
CA ALA A 742 -32.06 41.09 -1.35
C ALA A 742 -32.82 40.54 -2.58
N ALA A 743 -32.40 39.39 -3.11
CA ALA A 743 -33.09 38.73 -4.23
C ALA A 743 -34.51 38.27 -3.85
N LEU A 744 -34.70 37.77 -2.63
CA LEU A 744 -36.00 37.38 -2.09
C LEU A 744 -36.97 38.58 -2.00
N ALA A 745 -36.49 39.76 -1.59
CA ALA A 745 -37.28 40.97 -1.56
C ALA A 745 -37.73 41.40 -2.96
N LEU A 746 -36.84 41.32 -3.96
CA LEU A 746 -37.16 41.61 -5.37
C LEU A 746 -38.16 40.62 -5.96
N ASP A 747 -38.01 39.33 -5.67
CA ASP A 747 -38.94 38.31 -6.14
C ASP A 747 -40.33 38.49 -5.50
N GLN A 748 -40.41 38.86 -4.23
CA GLN A 748 -41.71 39.16 -3.62
C GLN A 748 -42.36 40.40 -4.25
N ALA A 749 -41.60 41.46 -4.50
CA ALA A 749 -42.10 42.64 -5.21
C ALA A 749 -42.62 42.28 -6.61
N ARG A 750 -41.96 41.35 -7.31
CA ARG A 750 -42.43 40.80 -8.59
C ARG A 750 -43.76 40.07 -8.44
N VAL A 751 -43.88 39.17 -7.46
CA VAL A 751 -45.11 38.37 -7.23
C VAL A 751 -46.30 39.28 -6.92
N GLU A 752 -46.14 40.27 -6.05
CA GLU A 752 -47.21 41.22 -5.71
C GLU A 752 -47.61 42.12 -6.89
N SER A 753 -46.69 42.37 -7.83
CA SER A 753 -46.97 43.12 -9.06
C SER A 753 -47.67 42.29 -10.15
N GLY A 754 -47.88 40.98 -9.96
CA GLY A 754 -48.55 40.10 -10.93
C GLY A 754 -47.74 39.81 -12.19
N ARG A 755 -46.40 39.87 -12.12
CA ARG A 755 -45.49 39.63 -13.27
C ARG A 755 -45.06 38.17 -13.36
N PHE A 756 -44.96 37.63 -14.57
CA PHE A 756 -44.41 36.28 -14.78
C PHE A 756 -42.95 36.18 -14.33
N ASP A 757 -42.55 35.01 -13.86
CA ASP A 757 -41.24 34.75 -13.29
C ASP A 757 -40.13 34.69 -14.35
N CYS A 758 -40.24 33.80 -15.34
CA CYS A 758 -39.23 33.65 -16.40
C CYS A 758 -39.24 34.80 -17.43
N VAL A 759 -40.34 35.57 -17.51
CA VAL A 759 -40.48 36.73 -18.41
C VAL A 759 -41.11 37.89 -17.63
N PRO A 760 -40.32 38.61 -16.81
CA PRO A 760 -40.82 39.66 -15.91
C PRO A 760 -41.42 40.87 -16.64
N CYS A 761 -41.29 40.95 -17.97
CA CYS A 761 -41.89 41.98 -18.81
C CYS A 761 -43.41 41.80 -19.04
N VAL A 762 -43.99 40.64 -18.69
CA VAL A 762 -45.42 40.34 -18.91
C VAL A 762 -46.18 40.38 -17.59
N GLN A 763 -47.20 41.25 -17.51
CA GLN A 763 -48.06 41.42 -16.33
C GLN A 763 -49.44 40.80 -16.58
N THR A 764 -50.02 40.15 -15.57
CA THR A 764 -51.38 39.60 -15.61
C THR A 764 -52.18 40.01 -14.37
N SER A 765 -53.48 40.21 -14.52
CA SER A 765 -54.40 40.42 -13.39
C SER A 765 -54.75 39.05 -12.79
N VAL A 766 -54.25 38.77 -11.59
CA VAL A 766 -54.58 37.55 -10.82
C VAL A 766 -55.65 37.92 -9.79
N ASP A 767 -56.76 37.18 -9.75
CA ASP A 767 -57.80 37.36 -8.72
C ASP A 767 -57.28 36.96 -7.33
N GLY A 768 -57.52 37.81 -6.33
CA GLY A 768 -56.98 37.69 -4.98
C GLY A 768 -57.33 36.38 -4.24
N SER A 769 -58.41 35.70 -4.64
CA SER A 769 -58.84 34.41 -4.07
C SER A 769 -58.08 33.18 -4.61
N ALA A 770 -57.24 33.35 -5.64
CA ALA A 770 -56.38 32.29 -6.18
C ALA A 770 -55.00 32.23 -5.49
N LEU A 771 -54.79 33.03 -4.44
CA LEU A 771 -53.52 33.14 -3.69
C LEU A 771 -53.50 32.31 -2.39
N ASP A 772 -54.57 31.58 -2.06
CA ASP A 772 -54.58 30.67 -0.91
C ASP A 772 -53.68 29.45 -1.19
N VAL A 773 -52.50 29.45 -0.58
CA VAL A 773 -51.52 28.37 -0.67
C VAL A 773 -52.00 27.17 0.16
N GLU A 774 -52.67 26.20 -0.47
CA GLU A 774 -52.94 24.91 0.17
C GLU A 774 -51.63 24.18 0.50
N GLN A 775 -51.49 23.72 1.75
CA GLN A 775 -50.29 23.03 2.24
C GLN A 775 -49.98 21.74 1.46
N GLY A 776 -48.71 21.58 1.08
CA GLY A 776 -48.20 20.44 0.33
C GLY A 776 -48.47 19.08 0.99
N TYR A 777 -48.46 18.00 0.20
CA TYR A 777 -48.74 16.63 0.68
C TYR A 777 -47.77 16.20 1.80
N VAL A 778 -46.48 16.47 1.64
CA VAL A 778 -45.43 16.11 2.61
C VAL A 778 -45.66 16.80 3.96
N PHE A 779 -46.00 18.08 3.93
CA PHE A 779 -46.29 18.87 5.12
C PHE A 779 -47.46 18.24 5.91
N ARG A 780 -48.56 17.91 5.23
CA ARG A 780 -49.72 17.24 5.84
C ARG A 780 -49.37 15.85 6.37
N PHE A 781 -48.56 15.07 5.67
CA PHE A 781 -48.13 13.75 6.12
C PHE A 781 -47.32 13.83 7.42
N ILE A 782 -46.31 14.71 7.47
CA ILE A 782 -45.47 14.86 8.67
C ILE A 782 -46.33 15.34 9.85
N GLN A 783 -47.12 16.39 9.65
CA GLN A 783 -47.91 16.99 10.72
C GLN A 783 -49.04 16.08 11.23
N ARG A 784 -49.77 15.37 10.33
CA ARG A 784 -50.97 14.61 10.70
C ARG A 784 -50.72 13.12 10.95
N ARG A 785 -49.67 12.53 10.38
CA ARG A 785 -49.40 11.08 10.46
C ARG A 785 -48.12 10.79 11.26
N LEU A 786 -46.98 11.32 10.83
CA LEU A 786 -45.67 11.00 11.41
C LEU A 786 -45.56 11.52 12.85
N THR A 787 -45.79 12.83 13.05
CA THR A 787 -45.65 13.51 14.34
C THR A 787 -46.51 12.87 15.45
N PRO A 788 -47.84 12.70 15.31
CA PRO A 788 -48.64 12.07 16.36
C PRO A 788 -48.35 10.58 16.53
N GLY A 789 -47.96 9.87 15.47
CA GLY A 789 -47.58 8.45 15.56
C GLY A 789 -46.29 8.24 16.36
N LEU A 790 -45.28 9.08 16.13
CA LEU A 790 -43.97 9.01 16.79
C LEU A 790 -44.04 9.35 18.29
N MET A 791 -44.97 10.24 18.68
CA MET A 791 -45.15 10.66 20.07
C MET A 791 -45.89 9.63 20.95
N GLN A 792 -46.38 8.52 20.40
CA GLN A 792 -47.00 7.46 21.22
C GLN A 792 -45.96 6.76 22.12
N PRO A 793 -46.29 6.43 23.39
CA PRO A 793 -45.33 5.86 24.34
C PRO A 793 -44.81 4.46 23.96
N VAL A 794 -45.55 3.72 23.13
CA VAL A 794 -45.09 2.44 22.56
C VAL A 794 -44.12 2.70 21.41
N ALA A 795 -44.44 3.64 20.52
CA ALA A 795 -43.58 4.02 19.40
C ALA A 795 -42.22 4.57 19.87
N LYS A 796 -42.20 5.45 20.88
CA LYS A 796 -40.95 5.99 21.45
C LYS A 796 -40.00 4.90 21.94
N ARG A 797 -40.51 3.93 22.71
CA ARG A 797 -39.71 2.80 23.22
C ARG A 797 -39.21 1.90 22.10
N PHE A 798 -40.05 1.64 21.10
CA PHE A 798 -39.64 0.87 19.92
C PHE A 798 -38.55 1.56 19.11
N VAL A 799 -38.65 2.88 18.90
CA VAL A 799 -37.64 3.68 18.20
C VAL A 799 -36.31 3.66 18.96
N LEU A 800 -36.31 3.94 20.27
CA LEU A 800 -35.07 3.89 21.06
C LEU A 800 -34.43 2.51 21.02
N PHE A 801 -35.24 1.45 21.08
CA PHE A 801 -34.77 0.08 20.92
C PHE A 801 -34.11 -0.15 19.56
N LEU A 802 -34.81 0.19 18.46
CA LEU A 802 -34.33 0.02 17.09
C LEU A 802 -32.98 0.72 16.85
N PHE A 803 -32.87 1.99 17.25
CA PHE A 803 -31.64 2.77 17.04
C PHE A 803 -30.50 2.33 17.97
N PHE A 804 -30.79 1.86 19.19
CA PHE A 804 -29.78 1.26 20.06
C PHE A 804 -29.24 -0.04 19.47
N SER A 805 -30.11 -0.90 18.93
CA SER A 805 -29.71 -2.12 18.21
C SER A 805 -28.88 -1.81 16.97
N TRP A 806 -29.26 -0.77 16.21
CA TRP A 806 -28.50 -0.33 15.04
C TRP A 806 -27.10 0.14 15.45
N ALA A 807 -26.98 0.99 16.47
CA ALA A 807 -25.68 1.45 16.97
C ALA A 807 -24.80 0.28 17.46
N ALA A 808 -25.37 -0.67 18.21
CA ALA A 808 -24.64 -1.85 18.68
C ALA A 808 -24.11 -2.72 17.52
N LEU A 809 -24.94 -2.92 16.47
CA LEU A 809 -24.52 -3.63 15.27
C LEU A 809 -23.38 -2.90 14.55
N SER A 810 -23.49 -1.58 14.40
CA SER A 810 -22.46 -0.75 13.77
C SER A 810 -21.12 -0.84 14.51
N ILE A 811 -21.10 -0.79 15.85
CA ILE A 811 -19.87 -0.96 16.65
C ILE A 811 -19.28 -2.36 16.45
N ALA A 812 -20.13 -3.39 16.40
CA ALA A 812 -19.67 -4.77 16.20
C ALA A 812 -19.02 -4.97 14.81
N LEU A 813 -19.40 -4.18 13.80
CA LEU A 813 -18.83 -4.25 12.45
C LEU A 813 -17.53 -3.45 12.29
N LEU A 814 -17.23 -2.46 13.15
CA LEU A 814 -16.05 -1.59 13.00
C LEU A 814 -14.71 -2.34 12.80
N PRO A 815 -14.39 -3.43 13.51
CA PRO A 815 -13.11 -4.14 13.30
C PRO A 815 -12.95 -4.77 11.91
N SER A 816 -14.05 -4.97 11.18
CA SER A 816 -14.05 -5.58 9.85
C SER A 816 -13.87 -4.56 8.73
N ILE A 817 -13.65 -3.27 9.06
CA ILE A 817 -13.34 -2.26 8.05
C ILE A 817 -11.94 -2.52 7.50
N GLU A 818 -11.86 -2.82 6.20
CA GLU A 818 -10.59 -3.00 5.50
C GLU A 818 -9.82 -1.68 5.38
N PHE A 819 -8.49 -1.72 5.44
CA PHE A 819 -7.64 -0.55 5.26
C PHE A 819 -7.10 -0.49 3.84
N GLY A 820 -7.11 0.71 3.25
CA GLY A 820 -6.49 0.91 1.94
C GLY A 820 -7.37 1.56 0.88
N LEU A 821 -6.75 1.90 -0.23
CA LEU A 821 -7.37 2.17 -1.54
C LEU A 821 -6.71 1.27 -2.59
N ASP A 822 -7.42 0.25 -3.10
CA ASP A 822 -6.89 -0.63 -4.15
C ASP A 822 -6.64 0.22 -5.40
N GLN A 823 -5.45 0.06 -6.00
CA GLN A 823 -5.02 0.81 -7.18
C GLN A 823 -5.97 0.58 -8.37
N LYS A 824 -6.54 -0.63 -8.49
CA LYS A 824 -7.54 -0.96 -9.52
C LYS A 824 -8.81 -0.13 -9.41
N ILE A 825 -9.18 0.29 -8.20
CA ILE A 825 -10.36 1.14 -7.95
C ILE A 825 -10.09 2.59 -8.36
N ALA A 826 -8.83 3.01 -8.40
CA ALA A 826 -8.48 4.36 -8.84
C ALA A 826 -8.59 4.55 -10.36
N LEU A 827 -8.54 3.45 -11.12
CA LEU A 827 -8.58 3.45 -12.57
C LEU A 827 -10.02 3.40 -13.14
N PRO A 828 -10.23 3.90 -14.37
CA PRO A 828 -11.45 3.63 -15.13
C PRO A 828 -11.72 2.13 -15.28
N LYS A 829 -13.00 1.73 -15.34
CA LYS A 829 -13.41 0.32 -15.52
C LYS A 829 -12.84 -0.31 -16.80
N ASP A 830 -12.70 0.50 -17.85
CA ASP A 830 -12.24 0.08 -19.18
C ASP A 830 -10.72 0.30 -19.39
N SER A 831 -9.97 0.56 -18.32
CA SER A 831 -8.52 0.80 -18.41
C SER A 831 -7.74 -0.49 -18.63
N TYR A 832 -6.79 -0.48 -19.56
CA TYR A 832 -5.89 -1.61 -19.84
C TYR A 832 -5.02 -1.99 -18.63
N LEU A 833 -4.75 -1.03 -17.73
CA LEU A 833 -3.99 -1.28 -16.50
C LEU A 833 -4.72 -2.22 -15.53
N VAL A 834 -6.05 -2.33 -15.62
CA VAL A 834 -6.81 -3.26 -14.76
C VAL A 834 -6.46 -4.71 -15.08
N ASP A 835 -6.26 -5.04 -16.36
CA ASP A 835 -5.83 -6.37 -16.77
C ASP A 835 -4.36 -6.61 -16.42
N TYR A 836 -3.50 -5.60 -16.55
CA TYR A 836 -2.10 -5.66 -16.09
C TYR A 836 -2.00 -5.99 -14.59
N PHE A 837 -2.70 -5.24 -13.72
CA PHE A 837 -2.65 -5.50 -12.27
C PHE A 837 -3.21 -6.88 -11.91
N ARG A 838 -4.19 -7.39 -12.66
CA ARG A 838 -4.70 -8.76 -12.48
C ARG A 838 -3.65 -9.80 -12.82
N ASP A 839 -2.91 -9.61 -13.90
CA ASP A 839 -1.84 -10.51 -14.33
C ASP A 839 -0.62 -10.44 -13.40
N LEU A 840 -0.28 -9.25 -12.92
CA LEU A 840 0.75 -9.05 -11.88
C LEU A 840 0.43 -9.85 -10.62
N GLU A 841 -0.80 -9.75 -10.10
CA GLU A 841 -1.24 -10.48 -8.90
C GLU A 841 -1.28 -12.00 -9.11
N SER A 842 -1.64 -12.45 -10.32
CA SER A 842 -1.85 -13.87 -10.61
C SER A 842 -0.55 -14.61 -10.95
N TYR A 843 0.36 -13.97 -11.68
CA TYR A 843 1.49 -14.64 -12.33
C TYR A 843 2.87 -14.21 -11.83
N PHE A 844 3.05 -12.96 -11.37
CA PHE A 844 4.39 -12.48 -11.03
C PHE A 844 4.90 -13.11 -9.72
N GLY A 845 6.03 -13.82 -9.81
CA GLY A 845 6.56 -14.68 -8.74
C GLY A 845 7.52 -13.98 -7.77
N VAL A 846 7.81 -12.69 -7.95
CA VAL A 846 8.78 -11.93 -7.17
C VAL A 846 8.16 -10.64 -6.64
N GLY A 847 8.43 -10.28 -5.38
CA GLY A 847 8.02 -9.00 -4.83
C GLY A 847 8.92 -7.84 -5.25
N PRO A 848 8.54 -6.59 -4.96
CA PRO A 848 9.38 -5.43 -5.23
C PRO A 848 10.70 -5.49 -4.43
N PRO A 849 11.81 -4.97 -4.97
CA PRO A 849 13.07 -4.87 -4.23
C PRO A 849 12.94 -3.89 -3.05
N VAL A 850 13.63 -4.21 -1.96
CA VAL A 850 13.78 -3.34 -0.79
C VAL A 850 15.26 -3.12 -0.49
N TYR A 851 15.57 -1.87 -0.17
CA TYR A 851 16.91 -1.38 0.07
C TYR A 851 17.02 -0.98 1.55
N PHE A 852 17.87 -1.66 2.30
CA PHE A 852 18.23 -1.23 3.65
C PHE A 852 19.43 -0.30 3.53
N VAL A 853 19.19 0.98 3.78
CA VAL A 853 20.17 2.06 3.62
C VAL A 853 20.76 2.39 4.97
N ALA A 854 22.09 2.31 5.07
CA ALA A 854 22.83 2.72 6.25
C ALA A 854 23.55 4.04 5.97
N LYS A 855 23.33 5.06 6.82
CA LYS A 855 24.10 6.31 6.81
C LYS A 855 25.37 6.05 7.63
N SER A 856 26.56 6.09 7.03
CA SER A 856 27.76 5.62 7.74
C SER A 856 29.00 6.47 7.47
N PRO A 857 29.43 7.30 8.45
CA PRO A 857 30.70 8.00 8.39
C PRO A 857 31.93 7.13 8.73
N ASN A 858 31.78 5.90 9.27
CA ASN A 858 32.88 5.14 9.91
C ASN A 858 33.12 3.71 9.37
N ILE A 859 32.63 3.35 8.17
CA ILE A 859 32.79 1.97 7.64
C ILE A 859 34.26 1.53 7.45
N THR A 860 35.19 2.48 7.48
CA THR A 860 36.63 2.26 7.34
C THR A 860 37.27 1.65 8.59
N GLU A 861 36.55 1.63 9.73
CA GLU A 861 36.99 1.05 10.99
C GLU A 861 36.50 -0.40 11.14
N ARG A 862 37.31 -1.26 11.77
CA ARG A 862 36.97 -2.68 11.98
C ARG A 862 35.62 -2.91 12.65
N ALA A 863 35.29 -2.15 13.70
CA ALA A 863 34.05 -2.33 14.44
C ALA A 863 32.82 -2.14 13.53
N ALA A 864 32.86 -1.14 12.64
CA ALA A 864 31.79 -0.91 11.67
C ALA A 864 31.74 -2.01 10.59
N GLN A 865 32.91 -2.52 10.17
CA GLN A 865 32.97 -3.65 9.23
C GLN A 865 32.32 -4.91 9.81
N GLN A 866 32.58 -5.22 11.08
CA GLN A 866 32.00 -6.38 11.80
C GLN A 866 30.48 -6.25 11.99
N ALA A 867 29.99 -5.03 12.19
CA ALA A 867 28.56 -4.75 12.30
C ALA A 867 27.78 -4.91 10.97
N VAL A 868 28.48 -4.99 9.82
CA VAL A 868 27.87 -5.10 8.49
C VAL A 868 28.05 -6.49 7.87
N CYS A 869 29.24 -7.07 7.97
CA CYS A 869 29.61 -8.30 7.28
C CYS A 869 28.81 -9.52 7.76
N GLY A 870 28.66 -10.53 6.89
CA GLY A 870 27.90 -11.75 7.19
C GLY A 870 28.65 -13.05 6.95
N ARG A 871 29.76 -13.03 6.20
CA ARG A 871 30.48 -14.25 5.74
C ARG A 871 31.82 -14.50 6.41
N PHE A 872 32.26 -13.62 7.31
CA PHE A 872 33.50 -13.79 8.06
C PHE A 872 33.23 -14.28 9.48
N THR A 873 34.14 -15.06 10.04
CA THR A 873 33.92 -15.75 11.34
C THR A 873 33.89 -14.81 12.55
N THR A 874 34.43 -13.60 12.39
CA THR A 874 34.50 -12.53 13.40
C THR A 874 33.48 -11.42 13.18
N CYS A 875 32.54 -11.56 12.24
CA CYS A 875 31.39 -10.66 12.13
C CYS A 875 30.52 -10.74 13.39
N ASP A 876 29.81 -9.66 13.71
CA ASP A 876 28.91 -9.65 14.85
C ASP A 876 27.74 -10.62 14.63
N ASP A 877 27.33 -11.31 15.70
CA ASP A 877 26.21 -12.28 15.65
C ASP A 877 24.91 -11.63 15.15
N PHE A 878 24.74 -10.33 15.42
CA PHE A 878 23.61 -9.50 14.97
C PHE A 878 24.03 -8.41 13.96
N SER A 879 25.02 -8.71 13.12
CA SER A 879 25.38 -7.83 12.01
C SER A 879 24.21 -7.60 11.03
N MET A 880 24.29 -6.56 10.22
CA MET A 880 23.28 -6.22 9.20
C MET A 880 22.94 -7.43 8.30
N ALA A 881 23.95 -8.12 7.77
CA ALA A 881 23.74 -9.29 6.92
C ALA A 881 23.09 -10.47 7.68
N ASN A 882 23.51 -10.72 8.92
CA ASN A 882 22.99 -11.81 9.75
C ASN A 882 21.52 -11.58 10.16
N VAL A 883 21.16 -10.34 10.52
CA VAL A 883 19.77 -9.97 10.83
C VAL A 883 18.86 -10.16 9.62
N LEU A 884 19.28 -9.73 8.43
CA LEU A 884 18.50 -9.89 7.20
C LEU A 884 18.32 -11.36 6.82
N GLU A 885 19.34 -12.20 7.01
CA GLU A 885 19.22 -13.64 6.77
C GLU A 885 18.24 -14.31 7.74
N GLN A 886 18.22 -13.88 9.01
CA GLN A 886 17.27 -14.38 10.01
C GLN A 886 15.84 -13.92 9.72
N GLU A 887 15.65 -12.68 9.28
CA GLU A 887 14.34 -12.17 8.86
C GLU A 887 13.82 -12.91 7.62
N ARG A 888 14.68 -13.23 6.65
CA ARG A 888 14.33 -14.02 5.47
C ARG A 888 13.78 -15.41 5.81
N LYS A 889 14.26 -16.04 6.89
CA LYS A 889 13.77 -17.35 7.34
C LYS A 889 12.34 -17.31 7.91
N ARG A 890 11.79 -16.12 8.15
CA ARG A 890 10.42 -15.89 8.64
C ARG A 890 9.61 -15.00 7.68
N PRO A 891 9.42 -15.42 6.41
CA PRO A 891 8.82 -14.60 5.36
C PRO A 891 7.39 -14.15 5.69
N ASP A 892 6.64 -14.94 6.48
CA ASP A 892 5.27 -14.62 6.91
C ASP A 892 5.17 -13.35 7.78
N VAL A 893 6.30 -12.91 8.37
CA VAL A 893 6.36 -11.73 9.27
C VAL A 893 7.26 -10.65 8.71
N SER A 894 8.37 -11.02 8.08
CA SER A 894 9.34 -10.07 7.51
C SER A 894 8.98 -9.61 6.10
N PHE A 895 8.17 -10.39 5.37
CA PHE A 895 7.93 -10.23 3.93
C PHE A 895 9.22 -10.21 3.11
N LEU A 896 10.31 -10.83 3.57
CA LEU A 896 11.57 -10.95 2.84
C LEU A 896 11.75 -12.39 2.34
N LEU A 897 12.05 -12.55 1.06
CA LEU A 897 12.20 -13.88 0.45
C LEU A 897 13.66 -14.17 0.06
N GLU A 898 14.35 -13.17 -0.50
CA GLU A 898 15.69 -13.34 -1.05
C GLU A 898 16.79 -12.97 -0.05
N PRO A 899 17.97 -13.61 -0.13
CA PRO A 899 19.13 -13.19 0.64
C PRO A 899 19.56 -11.77 0.25
N ALA A 900 20.10 -11.03 1.22
CA ALA A 900 20.56 -9.67 1.01
C ALA A 900 21.91 -9.63 0.28
N ALA A 901 22.07 -8.69 -0.65
CA ALA A 901 23.33 -8.44 -1.34
C ALA A 901 24.35 -7.80 -0.39
N SER A 902 25.46 -8.49 -0.10
CA SER A 902 26.46 -8.04 0.87
C SER A 902 27.71 -7.54 0.15
N TRP A 903 27.73 -6.23 -0.15
CA TRP A 903 28.83 -5.60 -0.88
C TRP A 903 30.18 -5.72 -0.14
N LEU A 904 30.16 -5.64 1.19
CA LEU A 904 31.38 -5.67 2.01
C LEU A 904 32.00 -7.07 2.02
N ASP A 905 31.17 -8.11 2.08
CA ASP A 905 31.66 -9.48 2.01
C ASP A 905 32.30 -9.74 0.64
N ASP A 906 31.61 -9.41 -0.45
CA ASP A 906 32.10 -9.60 -1.82
C ASP A 906 33.38 -8.82 -2.10
N PHE A 907 33.49 -7.59 -1.56
CA PHE A 907 34.70 -6.77 -1.62
C PHE A 907 35.90 -7.45 -0.94
N PHE A 908 35.73 -7.98 0.27
CA PHE A 908 36.83 -8.64 0.97
C PHE A 908 37.23 -9.97 0.33
N TYR A 909 36.29 -10.71 -0.26
CA TYR A 909 36.62 -11.89 -1.07
C TYR A 909 37.32 -11.51 -2.37
N TRP A 910 36.97 -10.39 -3.02
CA TRP A 910 37.70 -9.88 -4.19
C TRP A 910 39.17 -9.57 -3.89
N LEU A 911 39.48 -9.22 -2.64
CA LEU A 911 40.85 -9.02 -2.15
C LEU A 911 41.59 -10.32 -1.77
N ASN A 912 40.94 -11.49 -1.84
CA ASN A 912 41.57 -12.76 -1.50
C ASN A 912 42.73 -13.05 -2.49
N PRO A 913 43.99 -13.17 -2.03
CA PRO A 913 45.14 -13.44 -2.90
C PRO A 913 45.03 -14.77 -3.66
N GLN A 914 44.21 -15.71 -3.19
CA GLN A 914 43.95 -16.96 -3.89
C GLN A 914 43.19 -16.77 -5.22
N LEU A 915 42.40 -15.69 -5.34
CA LEU A 915 41.75 -15.27 -6.57
C LEU A 915 42.70 -14.38 -7.39
N GLU A 916 43.75 -15.00 -7.93
CA GLU A 916 44.90 -14.31 -8.54
C GLU A 916 44.52 -13.33 -9.66
N MET A 917 43.40 -13.56 -10.35
CA MET A 917 42.92 -12.75 -11.47
C MET A 917 41.99 -11.59 -11.06
N CYS A 918 41.56 -11.52 -9.80
CA CYS A 918 40.62 -10.51 -9.33
C CYS A 918 41.29 -9.17 -9.01
N CYS A 919 42.00 -9.08 -7.88
CA CYS A 919 42.71 -7.87 -7.49
C CYS A 919 44.20 -8.05 -7.78
N ARG A 920 44.74 -7.23 -8.68
CA ARG A 920 46.15 -7.26 -9.07
C ARG A 920 46.81 -5.89 -8.97
N VAL A 921 48.02 -5.87 -8.43
CA VAL A 921 48.88 -4.69 -8.39
C VAL A 921 50.17 -4.96 -9.15
N ARG A 922 50.80 -3.89 -9.64
CA ARG A 922 52.06 -4.02 -10.35
C ARG A 922 53.17 -4.46 -9.41
N ILE A 923 54.06 -5.31 -9.90
CA ILE A 923 55.22 -5.80 -9.14
C ILE A 923 56.22 -4.67 -8.91
N ASP A 924 56.42 -3.79 -9.90
CA ASP A 924 57.38 -2.68 -9.81
C ASP A 924 56.84 -1.48 -9.01
N ASP A 925 55.53 -1.29 -9.00
CA ASP A 925 54.85 -0.26 -8.21
C ASP A 925 53.54 -0.79 -7.62
N PRO A 926 53.57 -1.35 -6.40
CA PRO A 926 52.38 -1.87 -5.73
C PRO A 926 51.30 -0.81 -5.44
N SER A 927 51.60 0.48 -5.64
CA SER A 927 50.61 1.53 -5.49
C SER A 927 49.61 1.56 -6.65
N ARG A 928 49.98 1.03 -7.83
CA ARG A 928 49.17 0.98 -9.05
C ARG A 928 48.52 -0.38 -9.27
N PHE A 929 47.23 -0.34 -9.62
CA PHE A 929 46.47 -1.52 -10.05
C PHE A 929 46.85 -1.91 -11.48
N CYS A 930 46.83 -3.21 -11.76
CA CYS A 930 47.06 -3.73 -13.10
C CYS A 930 45.83 -3.59 -14.00
N GLY A 931 46.07 -3.37 -15.29
CA GLY A 931 45.02 -3.44 -16.30
C GLY A 931 44.56 -4.87 -16.56
N ALA A 932 43.36 -5.04 -17.14
CA ALA A 932 42.82 -6.37 -17.47
C ALA A 932 43.76 -7.17 -18.40
N GLU A 933 44.40 -6.49 -19.37
CA GLU A 933 45.29 -7.11 -20.38
C GLU A 933 46.74 -7.32 -19.91
N GLU A 934 47.11 -6.87 -18.72
CA GLU A 934 48.49 -7.02 -18.23
C GLU A 934 48.72 -8.45 -17.70
N GLY A 935 49.79 -9.09 -18.18
CA GLY A 935 50.12 -10.48 -17.86
C GLY A 935 50.79 -10.69 -16.49
N PRO A 936 50.92 -11.96 -16.05
CA PRO A 936 51.44 -12.33 -14.73
C PRO A 936 52.91 -11.96 -14.50
N SER A 937 53.69 -11.67 -15.54
CA SER A 937 55.08 -11.22 -15.41
C SER A 937 55.25 -9.81 -14.86
N ARG A 938 54.18 -9.00 -14.86
CA ARG A 938 54.17 -7.61 -14.36
C ARG A 938 53.26 -7.37 -13.17
N CYS A 939 52.41 -8.36 -12.86
CA CYS A 939 51.31 -8.21 -11.93
C CYS A 939 51.33 -9.33 -10.90
N ARG A 940 51.01 -8.97 -9.66
CA ARG A 940 50.84 -9.91 -8.55
C ARG A 940 49.50 -9.70 -7.86
N PRO A 941 48.91 -10.73 -7.24
CA PRO A 941 47.71 -10.61 -6.44
C PRO A 941 47.82 -9.53 -5.35
N CYS A 942 46.71 -8.86 -5.06
CA CYS A 942 46.61 -7.99 -3.89
C CYS A 942 46.75 -8.82 -2.60
N MET A 943 47.25 -8.20 -1.53
CA MET A 943 47.36 -8.79 -0.18
C MET A 943 48.29 -10.01 -0.01
N GLU A 944 48.98 -10.47 -1.06
CA GLU A 944 49.83 -11.68 -1.03
C GLU A 944 50.98 -11.61 0.01
N ASP A 945 51.71 -10.49 0.07
CA ASP A 945 52.86 -10.30 0.98
C ASP A 945 52.52 -9.55 2.29
N ARG A 946 51.24 -9.50 2.67
CA ARG A 946 50.81 -8.71 3.84
C ARG A 946 51.09 -9.45 5.15
N SER A 947 51.47 -8.70 6.19
CA SER A 947 51.48 -9.18 7.58
C SER A 947 50.60 -8.29 8.47
N PRO A 948 49.54 -8.82 9.11
CA PRO A 948 49.02 -10.18 9.02
C PRO A 948 48.42 -10.50 7.63
N ALA A 949 48.53 -11.77 7.22
CA ALA A 949 48.01 -12.25 5.93
C ALA A 949 46.47 -12.21 5.88
N TRP A 950 45.91 -12.17 4.66
CA TRP A 950 44.47 -12.23 4.44
C TRP A 950 43.88 -13.50 5.08
N ASN A 951 42.80 -13.34 5.86
CA ASN A 951 42.19 -14.44 6.59
C ASN A 951 40.68 -14.23 6.77
N ILE A 952 39.93 -15.34 6.86
CA ILE A 952 38.49 -15.41 7.18
C ILE A 952 38.10 -14.80 8.54
N THR A 953 39.07 -14.55 9.41
CA THR A 953 38.86 -13.85 10.70
C THR A 953 38.89 -12.31 10.56
N LEU A 954 38.90 -11.79 9.33
CA LEU A 954 39.18 -10.40 8.97
C LEU A 954 40.59 -9.92 9.35
N SER A 955 41.45 -10.74 9.99
CA SER A 955 42.84 -10.34 10.23
C SER A 955 43.52 -10.08 8.88
N GLY A 956 44.18 -8.92 8.72
CA GLY A 956 44.81 -8.54 7.46
C GLY A 956 43.92 -7.78 6.46
N MET A 957 42.66 -7.49 6.79
CA MET A 957 41.80 -6.63 5.95
C MET A 957 42.20 -5.15 6.06
N PRO A 958 41.99 -4.35 5.00
CA PRO A 958 42.36 -2.95 4.97
C PRO A 958 41.40 -2.08 5.81
N GLU A 959 41.94 -1.04 6.43
CA GLU A 959 41.21 -0.03 7.22
C GLU A 959 41.64 1.38 6.81
N GLY A 960 40.84 2.39 7.14
CA GLY A 960 41.15 3.79 6.83
C GLY A 960 41.28 4.09 5.33
N GLU A 961 42.35 4.81 4.95
CA GLU A 961 42.58 5.24 3.56
C GLU A 961 42.90 4.07 2.62
N GLU A 962 43.57 3.04 3.13
CA GLU A 962 43.88 1.82 2.37
C GLU A 962 42.59 1.14 1.90
N PHE A 963 41.59 1.05 2.80
CA PHE A 963 40.28 0.50 2.46
C PHE A 963 39.64 1.26 1.30
N MET A 964 39.63 2.58 1.36
CA MET A 964 39.03 3.42 0.31
C MET A 964 39.77 3.32 -1.03
N LYS A 965 41.09 3.14 -1.01
CA LYS A 965 41.88 2.88 -2.24
C LYS A 965 41.37 1.64 -2.97
N TYR A 966 41.20 0.53 -2.24
CA TYR A 966 40.74 -0.73 -2.81
C TYR A 966 39.26 -0.69 -3.21
N VAL A 967 38.40 -0.04 -2.43
CA VAL A 967 36.97 0.09 -2.77
C VAL A 967 36.77 0.82 -4.10
N ARG A 968 37.51 1.92 -4.35
CA ARG A 968 37.42 2.63 -5.64
C ARG A 968 37.87 1.77 -6.82
N ALA A 969 38.94 0.99 -6.63
CA ALA A 969 39.39 0.06 -7.66
C ALA A 969 38.34 -1.03 -7.93
N TRP A 970 37.77 -1.60 -6.87
CA TRP A 970 36.73 -2.62 -6.96
C TRP A 970 35.45 -2.14 -7.66
N LEU A 971 35.00 -0.91 -7.37
CA LEU A 971 33.86 -0.28 -8.04
C LEU A 971 34.10 -0.01 -9.53
N SER A 972 35.36 0.13 -9.95
CA SER A 972 35.73 0.26 -11.36
C SER A 972 35.94 -1.08 -12.08
N ALA A 973 36.12 -2.17 -11.33
CA ALA A 973 36.42 -3.49 -11.86
C ALA A 973 35.18 -4.16 -12.46
N THR A 974 35.33 -4.70 -13.68
CA THR A 974 34.28 -5.43 -14.41
C THR A 974 34.29 -6.91 -14.06
N SER A 975 33.10 -7.50 -13.89
CA SER A 975 32.97 -8.93 -13.67
C SER A 975 33.34 -9.71 -14.93
N THR A 976 34.20 -10.70 -14.80
CA THR A 976 34.61 -11.63 -15.87
C THR A 976 34.44 -13.07 -15.40
N GLU A 977 34.58 -14.04 -16.30
CA GLU A 977 34.57 -15.47 -15.94
C GLU A 977 35.66 -15.80 -14.91
N ASP A 978 36.84 -15.19 -15.06
CA ASP A 978 37.97 -15.35 -14.12
C ASP A 978 37.78 -14.59 -12.79
N CYS A 979 36.98 -13.51 -12.78
CA CYS A 979 36.70 -12.72 -11.59
C CYS A 979 35.23 -12.28 -11.52
N PRO A 980 34.33 -13.12 -10.99
CA PRO A 980 32.91 -12.80 -10.92
C PRO A 980 32.55 -11.77 -9.82
N LEU A 981 33.42 -11.61 -8.80
CA LEU A 981 33.17 -10.80 -7.60
C LEU A 981 33.48 -9.29 -7.77
N ALA A 982 33.64 -8.81 -9.00
CA ALA A 982 33.94 -7.40 -9.24
C ALA A 982 32.73 -6.48 -8.98
N GLY A 983 32.97 -5.26 -8.48
CA GLY A 983 31.93 -4.42 -7.89
C GLY A 983 31.12 -3.56 -8.87
N LYS A 984 31.61 -3.31 -10.09
CA LYS A 984 31.02 -2.31 -11.01
C LYS A 984 29.56 -2.58 -11.35
N ALA A 985 29.22 -3.82 -11.70
CA ALA A 985 27.87 -4.17 -12.14
C ALA A 985 26.86 -4.35 -10.98
N PRO A 986 27.17 -5.09 -9.89
CA PRO A 986 26.22 -5.30 -8.80
C PRO A 986 26.15 -4.16 -7.77
N TYR A 987 27.24 -3.39 -7.59
CA TYR A 987 27.39 -2.44 -6.49
C TYR A 987 27.79 -1.01 -6.92
N GLY A 988 27.89 -0.74 -8.23
CA GLY A 988 28.28 0.58 -8.75
C GLY A 988 27.43 1.73 -8.22
N ASP A 989 26.12 1.49 -8.08
CA ASP A 989 25.16 2.47 -7.56
C ASP A 989 24.80 2.22 -6.07
N ALA A 990 25.46 1.24 -5.42
CA ALA A 990 25.14 0.83 -4.04
C ALA A 990 25.89 1.63 -2.96
N LEU A 991 26.96 2.31 -3.36
CA LEU A 991 27.93 2.95 -2.48
C LEU A 991 28.05 4.44 -2.84
N ALA A 992 27.66 5.32 -1.91
CA ALA A 992 27.85 6.75 -2.06
C ALA A 992 29.16 7.16 -1.37
N LEU A 993 30.15 7.54 -2.17
CA LEU A 993 31.45 8.02 -1.69
C LEU A 993 31.32 9.47 -1.19
N ARG A 994 32.02 9.85 -0.11
CA ARG A 994 32.10 11.25 0.32
C ARG A 994 32.92 12.10 -0.65
N ASP A 995 32.58 13.38 -0.73
CA ASP A 995 33.28 14.38 -1.57
C ASP A 995 34.76 14.55 -1.21
N ASP A 996 35.12 14.36 0.07
CA ASP A 996 36.51 14.41 0.54
C ASP A 996 37.33 13.17 0.16
N GLY A 997 36.67 12.11 -0.30
CA GLY A 997 37.27 10.83 -0.65
C GLY A 997 37.63 9.95 0.55
N TYR A 998 37.53 10.41 1.79
CA TYR A 998 38.00 9.68 2.99
C TYR A 998 36.90 8.92 3.72
N GLY A 999 35.95 8.32 2.98
CA GLY A 999 34.91 7.45 3.54
C GLY A 999 33.70 7.31 2.64
N LEU A 1000 32.66 6.67 3.18
CA LEU A 1000 31.33 6.61 2.59
C LEU A 1000 30.43 7.64 3.25
N ASP A 1001 29.45 8.15 2.50
CA ASP A 1001 28.34 8.94 3.05
C ASP A 1001 27.20 7.99 3.45
N ALA A 1002 26.83 7.11 2.52
CA ALA A 1002 25.87 6.05 2.74
C ALA A 1002 26.15 4.84 1.85
N PHE A 1003 25.59 3.69 2.23
CA PHE A 1003 25.51 2.52 1.38
C PHE A 1003 24.16 1.85 1.56
N HIS A 1004 23.79 1.00 0.60
CA HIS A 1004 22.58 0.20 0.73
C HIS A 1004 22.83 -1.28 0.44
N THR A 1005 22.10 -2.15 1.15
CA THR A 1005 21.99 -3.57 0.82
C THR A 1005 20.60 -3.85 0.26
N ARG A 1006 20.54 -4.55 -0.87
CA ARG A 1006 19.31 -4.88 -1.58
C ARG A 1006 18.88 -6.31 -1.25
N THR A 1007 17.59 -6.49 -1.01
CA THR A 1007 16.90 -7.79 -0.99
C THR A 1007 15.53 -7.64 -1.69
N PHE A 1008 14.74 -8.71 -1.78
CA PHE A 1008 13.43 -8.71 -2.42
C PHE A 1008 12.34 -9.13 -1.45
N HIS A 1009 11.21 -8.43 -1.55
CA HIS A 1009 10.01 -8.82 -0.83
C HIS A 1009 9.44 -10.15 -1.37
N THR A 1010 8.66 -10.82 -0.53
CA THR A 1010 7.72 -11.86 -1.00
C THR A 1010 6.74 -11.26 -2.01
N PRO A 1011 6.10 -12.06 -2.89
CA PRO A 1011 5.05 -11.56 -3.78
C PRO A 1011 3.94 -10.87 -2.98
N LEU A 1012 3.78 -9.56 -3.19
CA LEU A 1012 2.80 -8.73 -2.49
C LEU A 1012 1.54 -8.62 -3.36
N ARG A 1013 0.51 -9.41 -3.04
CA ARG A 1013 -0.69 -9.52 -3.88
C ARG A 1013 -1.83 -8.64 -3.41
N THR A 1014 -1.94 -8.42 -2.10
CA THR A 1014 -3.01 -7.62 -1.52
C THR A 1014 -2.51 -6.30 -1.00
N GLN A 1015 -3.42 -5.35 -0.86
CA GLN A 1015 -3.14 -4.08 -0.20
C GLN A 1015 -2.68 -4.25 1.25
N VAL A 1016 -3.21 -5.26 1.94
CA VAL A 1016 -2.81 -5.60 3.30
C VAL A 1016 -1.35 -6.05 3.33
N ASP A 1017 -0.90 -6.83 2.34
CA ASP A 1017 0.51 -7.23 2.21
C ASP A 1017 1.41 -6.00 1.96
N LEU A 1018 0.98 -5.06 1.12
CA LEU A 1018 1.72 -3.82 0.87
C LEU A 1018 1.89 -2.97 2.14
N ILE A 1019 0.82 -2.83 2.95
CA ILE A 1019 0.86 -2.10 4.22
C ILE A 1019 1.75 -2.84 5.25
N ASN A 1020 1.58 -4.15 5.37
CA ASN A 1020 2.34 -4.96 6.32
C ASN A 1020 3.82 -5.06 5.95
N SER A 1021 4.15 -5.11 4.65
CA SER A 1021 5.54 -5.09 4.17
C SER A 1021 6.28 -3.81 4.56
N LEU A 1022 5.61 -2.66 4.51
CA LEU A 1022 6.15 -1.39 5.01
C LEU A 1022 6.39 -1.43 6.51
N ALA A 1023 5.40 -1.88 7.29
CA ALA A 1023 5.53 -1.99 8.74
C ALA A 1023 6.66 -2.96 9.14
N ALA A 1024 6.79 -4.08 8.42
CA ALA A 1024 7.87 -5.04 8.60
C ALA A 1024 9.23 -4.43 8.23
N GLY A 1025 9.38 -3.77 7.08
CA GLY A 1025 10.62 -3.12 6.67
C GLY A 1025 11.09 -2.06 7.68
N GLN A 1026 10.18 -1.22 8.16
CA GLN A 1026 10.50 -0.22 9.19
C GLN A 1026 10.86 -0.86 10.54
N ARG A 1027 10.18 -1.93 10.94
CA ARG A 1027 10.51 -2.71 12.15
C ARG A 1027 11.93 -3.26 12.05
N VAL A 1028 12.25 -3.94 10.95
CA VAL A 1028 13.57 -4.55 10.71
C VAL A 1028 14.65 -3.48 10.73
N ALA A 1029 14.45 -2.35 10.04
CA ALA A 1029 15.44 -1.27 10.03
C ALA A 1029 15.68 -0.66 11.43
N LYS A 1030 14.62 -0.48 12.23
CA LYS A 1030 14.74 0.04 13.60
C LYS A 1030 15.42 -0.96 14.55
N GLU A 1031 15.07 -2.24 14.43
CA GLU A 1031 15.70 -3.31 15.22
C GLU A 1031 17.18 -3.44 14.87
N MET A 1032 17.51 -3.43 13.59
CA MET A 1032 18.88 -3.42 13.09
C MET A 1032 19.67 -2.21 13.59
N SER A 1033 19.10 -1.00 13.50
CA SER A 1033 19.76 0.22 14.01
C SER A 1033 20.09 0.13 15.50
N ARG A 1034 19.21 -0.51 16.28
CA ARG A 1034 19.43 -0.72 17.72
C ARG A 1034 20.52 -1.76 17.99
N LEU A 1035 20.61 -2.82 17.18
CA LEU A 1035 21.54 -3.93 17.38
C LEU A 1035 22.96 -3.60 16.90
N THR A 1036 23.09 -2.93 15.75
CA THR A 1036 24.39 -2.62 15.12
C THR A 1036 24.93 -1.25 15.52
N GLY A 1037 24.09 -0.34 16.03
CA GLY A 1037 24.45 1.05 16.30
C GLY A 1037 24.52 1.94 15.05
N LEU A 1038 24.17 1.43 13.87
CA LEU A 1038 24.10 2.18 12.61
C LEU A 1038 22.75 2.89 12.45
N ASP A 1039 22.69 4.04 11.79
CA ASP A 1039 21.41 4.67 11.40
C ASP A 1039 20.91 4.03 10.09
N VAL A 1040 19.96 3.11 10.22
CA VAL A 1040 19.42 2.32 9.10
C VAL A 1040 17.94 2.63 8.86
N PHE A 1041 17.58 2.83 7.59
CA PHE A 1041 16.18 2.87 7.16
C PHE A 1041 15.94 1.94 5.97
N ALA A 1042 14.69 1.49 5.81
CA ALA A 1042 14.27 0.66 4.68
C ALA A 1042 13.55 1.51 3.63
N TYR A 1043 13.97 1.36 2.37
CA TYR A 1043 13.37 2.02 1.22
C TYR A 1043 12.86 0.99 0.21
N ALA A 1044 11.61 1.12 -0.20
CA ALA A 1044 11.05 0.45 -1.36
C ALA A 1044 10.10 1.41 -2.08
N VAL A 1045 9.92 1.23 -3.39
CA VAL A 1045 9.16 2.17 -4.23
C VAL A 1045 7.72 2.38 -3.75
N HIS A 1046 7.07 1.34 -3.22
CA HIS A 1046 5.68 1.39 -2.77
C HIS A 1046 5.50 2.02 -1.39
N TYR A 1047 6.53 2.06 -0.54
CA TYR A 1047 6.44 2.51 0.85
C TYR A 1047 5.83 3.91 0.98
N ILE A 1048 6.15 4.80 0.05
CA ILE A 1048 5.71 6.19 0.06
C ILE A 1048 4.18 6.33 0.02
N TYR A 1049 3.48 5.45 -0.69
CA TYR A 1049 2.02 5.49 -0.83
C TYR A 1049 1.28 4.93 0.39
N PHE A 1050 1.90 3.98 1.10
CA PHE A 1050 1.28 3.27 2.21
C PHE A 1050 1.61 3.85 3.60
N ALA A 1051 2.54 4.81 3.67
CA ALA A 1051 2.93 5.47 4.92
C ALA A 1051 1.75 6.06 5.71
N GLN A 1052 0.73 6.56 5.01
CA GLN A 1052 -0.47 7.14 5.61
C GLN A 1052 -1.28 6.17 6.50
N TYR A 1053 -1.21 4.86 6.24
CA TYR A 1053 -2.01 3.86 6.94
C TYR A 1053 -1.48 3.51 8.33
N SER A 1054 -0.21 3.84 8.62
CA SER A 1054 0.39 3.60 9.95
C SER A 1054 -0.35 4.31 11.09
N ASN A 1055 -0.87 5.52 10.83
CA ASN A 1055 -1.48 6.39 11.83
C ASN A 1055 -2.95 6.73 11.52
N ILE A 1056 -3.56 6.11 10.49
CA ILE A 1056 -4.89 6.51 9.99
C ILE A 1056 -6.01 6.33 11.02
N VAL A 1057 -5.95 5.27 11.84
CA VAL A 1057 -6.97 5.01 12.86
C VAL A 1057 -6.94 6.09 13.95
N SER A 1058 -5.76 6.36 14.51
CA SER A 1058 -5.57 7.42 15.53
C SER A 1058 -5.96 8.78 14.99
N LEU A 1059 -5.54 9.09 13.75
CA LEU A 1059 -5.92 10.33 13.07
C LEU A 1059 -7.44 10.47 12.93
N THR A 1060 -8.14 9.40 12.54
CA THR A 1060 -9.60 9.42 12.37
C THR A 1060 -10.31 9.74 13.68
N PHE A 1061 -9.96 9.07 14.78
CA PHE A 1061 -10.56 9.34 16.09
C PHE A 1061 -10.25 10.77 16.59
N ASN A 1062 -9.01 11.24 16.38
CA ASN A 1062 -8.61 12.59 16.79
C ASN A 1062 -9.38 13.68 16.00
N LEU A 1063 -9.53 13.52 14.68
CA LEU A 1063 -10.27 14.48 13.83
C LEU A 1063 -11.76 14.50 14.18
N LEU A 1064 -12.40 13.33 14.26
CA LEU A 1064 -13.82 13.25 14.60
C LEU A 1064 -14.09 13.76 16.02
N GLY A 1065 -13.24 13.39 16.98
CA GLY A 1065 -13.36 13.85 18.37
C GLY A 1065 -13.20 15.37 18.52
N THR A 1066 -12.20 15.96 17.84
CA THR A 1066 -11.98 17.42 17.86
C THR A 1066 -13.11 18.18 17.15
N ALA A 1067 -13.62 17.67 16.03
CA ALA A 1067 -14.78 18.25 15.34
C ALA A 1067 -16.05 18.21 16.20
N LEU A 1068 -16.35 17.07 16.84
CA LEU A 1068 -17.49 16.94 17.75
C LEU A 1068 -17.36 17.85 18.97
N LEU A 1069 -16.16 18.00 19.53
CA LEU A 1069 -15.89 18.93 20.64
C LEU A 1069 -16.14 20.37 20.21
N ALA A 1070 -15.64 20.78 19.05
CA ALA A 1070 -15.85 22.11 18.50
C ALA A 1070 -17.35 22.43 18.31
N ILE A 1071 -18.11 21.49 17.75
CA ILE A 1071 -19.57 21.60 17.59
C ILE A 1071 -20.26 21.68 18.95
N PHE A 1072 -19.85 20.88 19.93
CA PHE A 1072 -20.40 20.93 21.28
C PHE A 1072 -20.22 22.31 21.92
N LEU A 1073 -19.04 22.93 21.76
CA LEU A 1073 -18.75 24.27 22.29
C LEU A 1073 -19.61 25.35 21.61
N ILE A 1074 -19.68 25.34 20.28
CA ILE A 1074 -20.50 26.32 19.53
C ILE A 1074 -21.98 26.13 19.82
N ALA A 1075 -22.48 24.90 19.82
CA ALA A 1075 -23.88 24.60 20.13
C ALA A 1075 -24.24 25.00 21.56
N THR A 1076 -23.33 24.81 22.53
CA THR A 1076 -23.54 25.27 23.91
C THR A 1076 -23.66 26.78 23.96
N LEU A 1077 -22.80 27.50 23.24
CA LEU A 1077 -22.81 28.96 23.16
C LEU A 1077 -24.10 29.48 22.49
N VAL A 1078 -24.49 28.94 21.34
CA VAL A 1078 -25.64 29.48 20.58
C VAL A 1078 -26.99 29.05 21.17
N LEU A 1079 -27.12 27.81 21.65
CA LEU A 1079 -28.36 27.29 22.23
C LEU A 1079 -28.54 27.64 23.71
N GLY A 1080 -27.47 28.07 24.40
CA GLY A 1080 -27.49 28.44 25.82
C GLY A 1080 -27.76 27.27 26.78
N SER A 1081 -27.60 26.01 26.34
CA SER A 1081 -27.87 24.82 27.16
C SER A 1081 -26.89 23.69 26.88
N LEU A 1082 -26.17 23.24 27.92
CA LEU A 1082 -25.26 22.09 27.82
C LEU A 1082 -26.00 20.80 27.47
N THR A 1083 -27.19 20.56 28.04
CA THR A 1083 -27.97 19.35 27.75
C THR A 1083 -28.42 19.28 26.29
N ALA A 1084 -28.90 20.39 25.71
CA ALA A 1084 -29.27 20.44 24.30
C ALA A 1084 -28.04 20.19 23.40
N ALA A 1085 -26.92 20.86 23.67
CA ALA A 1085 -25.68 20.65 22.93
C ALA A 1085 -25.16 19.20 23.05
N ALA A 1086 -25.28 18.58 24.23
CA ALA A 1086 -24.92 17.17 24.44
C ALA A 1086 -25.81 16.22 23.65
N ILE A 1087 -27.13 16.45 23.62
CA ILE A 1087 -28.07 15.64 22.82
C ILE A 1087 -27.74 15.77 21.33
N LEU A 1088 -27.48 16.98 20.84
CA LEU A 1088 -27.06 17.22 19.45
C LEU A 1088 -25.76 16.48 19.13
N CYS A 1089 -24.72 16.68 19.93
CA CYS A 1089 -23.41 16.05 19.74
C CYS A 1089 -23.51 14.51 19.79
N ALA A 1090 -24.25 13.95 20.74
CA ALA A 1090 -24.50 12.51 20.83
C ALA A 1090 -25.24 11.95 19.60
N THR A 1091 -26.23 12.69 19.09
CA THR A 1091 -26.96 12.29 17.87
C THR A 1091 -26.04 12.30 16.64
N VAL A 1092 -25.19 13.32 16.50
CA VAL A 1092 -24.20 13.40 15.42
C VAL A 1092 -23.15 12.30 15.53
N ALA A 1093 -22.67 12.00 16.74
CA ALA A 1093 -21.75 10.88 16.97
C ALA A 1093 -22.36 9.53 16.57
N LEU A 1094 -23.66 9.31 16.85
CA LEU A 1094 -24.39 8.12 16.41
C LEU A 1094 -24.55 8.05 14.89
N ILE A 1095 -24.77 9.20 14.22
CA ILE A 1095 -24.81 9.27 12.75
C ILE A 1095 -23.47 8.80 12.17
N VAL A 1096 -22.36 9.36 12.64
CA VAL A 1096 -21.02 9.00 12.15
C VAL A 1096 -20.71 7.52 12.40
N LEU A 1097 -21.03 7.02 13.60
CA LEU A 1097 -20.87 5.61 13.94
C LEU A 1097 -21.66 4.68 13.02
N ASN A 1098 -22.90 5.01 12.72
CA ASN A 1098 -23.75 4.19 11.84
C ASN A 1098 -23.34 4.29 10.37
N VAL A 1099 -22.79 5.44 9.92
CA VAL A 1099 -22.16 5.54 8.59
C VAL A 1099 -20.89 4.67 8.55
N ALA A 1100 -20.06 4.69 9.59
CA ALA A 1100 -18.87 3.84 9.67
C ALA A 1100 -19.23 2.34 9.69
N GLY A 1101 -20.30 1.93 10.37
CA GLY A 1101 -20.83 0.57 10.28
C GLY A 1101 -21.35 0.21 8.89
N ALA A 1102 -22.00 1.16 8.20
CA ALA A 1102 -22.48 0.98 6.83
C ALA A 1102 -21.33 0.86 5.79
N MET A 1103 -20.14 1.43 6.08
CA MET A 1103 -18.96 1.28 5.22
C MET A 1103 -18.62 -0.19 4.99
N VAL A 1104 -18.70 -1.03 6.03
CA VAL A 1104 -18.45 -2.47 5.92
C VAL A 1104 -19.47 -3.13 4.99
N LEU A 1105 -20.76 -2.81 5.15
CA LEU A 1105 -21.84 -3.39 4.36
C LEU A 1105 -21.76 -3.00 2.87
N PHE A 1106 -21.22 -1.82 2.57
CA PHE A 1106 -21.06 -1.33 1.20
C PHE A 1106 -19.68 -1.61 0.58
N GLY A 1107 -18.79 -2.29 1.31
CA GLY A 1107 -17.43 -2.61 0.87
C GLY A 1107 -16.56 -1.36 0.69
N ILE A 1108 -16.68 -0.39 1.60
CA ILE A 1108 -15.90 0.85 1.61
C ILE A 1108 -14.76 0.70 2.62
N SER A 1109 -13.53 0.74 2.15
CA SER A 1109 -12.33 0.67 2.99
C SER A 1109 -11.98 2.01 3.62
N LEU A 1110 -11.22 1.97 4.71
CA LEU A 1110 -10.70 3.14 5.41
C LEU A 1110 -9.42 3.63 4.74
N ASN A 1111 -9.49 4.83 4.17
CA ASN A 1111 -8.40 5.60 3.59
C ASN A 1111 -8.64 7.11 3.75
N ALA A 1112 -7.69 7.93 3.28
CA ALA A 1112 -7.78 9.39 3.36
C ALA A 1112 -9.12 9.98 2.85
N LEU A 1113 -9.67 9.45 1.75
CA LEU A 1113 -10.93 9.91 1.18
C LEU A 1113 -12.12 9.60 2.10
N SER A 1114 -12.19 8.37 2.60
CA SER A 1114 -13.24 7.98 3.54
C SER A 1114 -13.18 8.77 4.84
N VAL A 1115 -11.98 9.13 5.34
CA VAL A 1115 -11.81 9.95 6.55
C VAL A 1115 -12.36 11.36 6.33
N VAL A 1116 -12.09 11.98 5.18
CA VAL A 1116 -12.70 13.27 4.82
C VAL A 1116 -14.21 13.16 4.75
N ASN A 1117 -14.73 12.11 4.11
CA ASN A 1117 -16.16 11.92 4.03
C ASN A 1117 -16.80 11.68 5.41
N LEU A 1118 -16.10 11.03 6.36
CA LEU A 1118 -16.57 10.94 7.75
C LEU A 1118 -16.58 12.31 8.46
N VAL A 1119 -15.63 13.20 8.16
CA VAL A 1119 -15.67 14.59 8.65
C VAL A 1119 -16.83 15.37 8.01
N VAL A 1120 -17.08 15.19 6.71
CA VAL A 1120 -18.27 15.73 6.02
C VAL A 1120 -19.55 15.21 6.68
N CYS A 1121 -19.60 13.95 7.11
CA CYS A 1121 -20.74 13.38 7.82
C CYS A 1121 -21.03 14.11 9.14
N VAL A 1122 -19.99 14.58 9.85
CA VAL A 1122 -20.16 15.39 11.06
C VAL A 1122 -20.86 16.71 10.72
N GLY A 1123 -20.38 17.43 9.70
CA GLY A 1123 -20.97 18.72 9.26
C GLY A 1123 -22.41 18.56 8.80
N ILE A 1124 -22.67 17.68 7.83
CA ILE A 1124 -24.02 17.41 7.33
C ILE A 1124 -24.94 16.87 8.45
N GLY A 1125 -24.41 16.09 9.39
CA GLY A 1125 -25.18 15.63 10.56
C GLY A 1125 -25.67 16.77 11.45
N VAL A 1126 -24.90 17.85 11.59
CA VAL A 1126 -25.32 19.06 12.31
C VAL A 1126 -26.45 19.77 11.58
N GLU A 1127 -26.42 19.85 10.25
CA GLU A 1127 -27.49 20.43 9.44
C GLU A 1127 -28.85 19.78 9.74
N PHE A 1128 -28.92 18.44 9.70
CA PHE A 1128 -30.16 17.70 10.00
C PHE A 1128 -30.66 17.85 11.44
N THR A 1129 -29.78 18.15 12.41
CA THR A 1129 -30.10 18.10 13.84
C THR A 1129 -30.21 19.48 14.50
N SER A 1130 -29.46 20.47 14.04
CA SER A 1130 -29.36 21.82 14.62
C SER A 1130 -30.65 22.63 14.45
N HIS A 1131 -31.29 22.57 13.28
CA HIS A 1131 -32.57 23.26 13.03
C HIS A 1131 -33.68 22.70 13.93
N MET A 1132 -33.73 21.37 14.07
CA MET A 1132 -34.72 20.68 14.91
C MET A 1132 -34.54 21.04 16.39
N ILE A 1133 -33.29 20.99 16.90
CA ILE A 1133 -33.03 21.28 18.31
C ILE A 1133 -33.21 22.76 18.64
N ARG A 1134 -32.89 23.68 17.71
CA ARG A 1134 -33.15 25.11 17.91
C ARG A 1134 -34.64 25.40 17.96
N ALA A 1135 -35.44 24.83 17.06
CA ALA A 1135 -36.90 24.97 17.10
C ALA A 1135 -37.52 24.38 18.37
N TYR A 1136 -36.92 23.34 18.94
CA TYR A 1136 -37.28 22.83 20.27
C TYR A 1136 -36.93 23.83 21.38
N MET A 1137 -35.73 24.42 21.36
CA MET A 1137 -35.23 25.32 22.39
C MET A 1137 -35.90 26.70 22.39
N LEU A 1138 -36.29 27.20 21.22
CA LEU A 1138 -36.85 28.54 20.98
C LEU A 1138 -38.14 28.44 20.14
N PRO A 1139 -39.27 28.02 20.73
CA PRO A 1139 -40.55 27.99 20.04
C PRO A 1139 -41.13 29.40 19.84
N THR A 1140 -42.08 29.54 18.92
CA THR A 1140 -42.81 30.80 18.65
C THR A 1140 -43.53 31.33 19.90
N THR A 1141 -43.63 32.66 20.04
CA THR A 1141 -44.16 33.35 21.24
C THR A 1141 -45.58 32.91 21.62
N HIS A 1142 -46.48 32.79 20.63
CA HIS A 1142 -47.85 32.32 20.82
C HIS A 1142 -47.94 30.85 21.30
N PHE A 1143 -46.96 30.01 20.96
CA PHE A 1143 -46.89 28.64 21.47
C PHE A 1143 -46.19 28.57 22.83
N ALA A 1144 -45.14 29.38 23.03
CA ALA A 1144 -44.39 29.45 24.28
C ALA A 1144 -45.27 29.82 25.48
N THR A 1145 -46.20 30.76 25.31
CA THR A 1145 -47.16 31.17 26.35
C THR A 1145 -48.11 30.05 26.75
N ARG A 1146 -48.58 29.21 25.81
CA ARG A 1146 -49.41 28.03 26.10
C ARG A 1146 -48.63 26.92 26.81
N VAL A 1147 -47.37 26.71 26.46
CA VAL A 1147 -46.50 25.70 27.09
C VAL A 1147 -46.15 26.07 28.53
N LEU A 1148 -45.96 27.37 28.84
CA LEU A 1148 -45.67 27.85 30.19
C LEU A 1148 -46.80 27.61 31.21
N GLN A 1149 -48.02 27.34 30.74
CA GLN A 1149 -49.17 27.02 31.59
C GLN A 1149 -49.23 25.53 31.99
N GLN A 1150 -48.41 24.66 31.38
CA GLN A 1150 -48.49 23.21 31.56
C GLN A 1150 -47.20 22.65 32.18
N GLU A 1151 -47.27 22.19 33.45
CA GLU A 1151 -46.09 21.64 34.16
C GLU A 1151 -45.74 20.20 33.75
N GLU A 1152 -46.72 19.35 33.45
CA GLU A 1152 -46.51 17.96 33.02
C GLU A 1152 -46.57 17.79 31.50
N GLY A 1153 -45.59 17.09 30.92
CA GLY A 1153 -45.56 16.75 29.49
C GLY A 1153 -45.05 17.85 28.55
N TYR A 1154 -44.48 18.95 29.08
CA TYR A 1154 -43.99 20.07 28.27
C TYR A 1154 -42.91 19.65 27.24
N GLN A 1155 -42.06 18.66 27.56
CA GLN A 1155 -41.00 18.17 26.66
C GLN A 1155 -41.58 17.55 25.38
N GLU A 1156 -42.63 16.73 25.52
CA GLU A 1156 -43.31 16.12 24.39
C GLU A 1156 -44.01 17.18 23.53
N LEU A 1157 -44.68 18.14 24.16
CA LEU A 1157 -45.39 19.20 23.46
C LEU A 1157 -44.45 20.06 22.61
N ARG A 1158 -43.28 20.43 23.16
CA ARG A 1158 -42.25 21.19 22.41
C ARG A 1158 -41.61 20.38 21.29
N SER A 1159 -41.30 19.10 21.52
CA SER A 1159 -40.78 18.21 20.48
C SER A 1159 -41.77 18.03 19.33
N ARG A 1160 -43.05 17.84 19.66
CA ARG A 1160 -44.14 17.74 18.68
C ARG A 1160 -44.25 18.99 17.81
N ASN A 1161 -44.14 20.19 18.41
CA ASN A 1161 -44.18 21.45 17.69
C ASN A 1161 -42.96 21.65 16.79
N ALA A 1162 -41.76 21.40 17.31
CA ALA A 1162 -40.52 21.49 16.53
C ALA A 1162 -40.57 20.58 15.29
N LEU A 1163 -40.99 19.32 15.45
CA LEU A 1163 -41.13 18.38 14.34
C LEU A 1163 -42.21 18.79 13.33
N ALA A 1164 -43.34 19.32 13.81
CA ALA A 1164 -44.42 19.76 12.95
C ALA A 1164 -44.07 21.02 12.12
N GLN A 1165 -43.30 21.94 12.70
CA GLN A 1165 -42.93 23.21 12.06
C GLN A 1165 -41.72 23.06 11.14
N VAL A 1166 -40.64 22.42 11.62
CA VAL A 1166 -39.35 22.38 10.91
C VAL A 1166 -39.13 21.06 10.16
N GLY A 1167 -39.76 19.97 10.59
CA GLY A 1167 -39.63 18.64 9.96
C GLY A 1167 -39.95 18.62 8.46
N PRO A 1168 -41.01 19.28 7.97
CA PRO A 1168 -41.29 19.36 6.53
C PRO A 1168 -40.15 19.99 5.73
N SER A 1169 -39.60 21.11 6.21
CA SER A 1169 -38.49 21.81 5.54
C SER A 1169 -37.21 20.98 5.55
N VAL A 1170 -36.89 20.28 6.65
CA VAL A 1170 -35.75 19.36 6.73
C VAL A 1170 -35.93 18.16 5.77
N PHE A 1171 -37.14 17.65 5.59
CA PHE A 1171 -37.37 16.55 4.65
C PHE A 1171 -37.30 17.01 3.18
N THR A 1172 -38.02 18.07 2.80
CA THR A 1172 -38.06 18.53 1.40
C THR A 1172 -36.81 19.31 1.01
N GLY A 1173 -36.35 20.23 1.86
CA GLY A 1173 -35.18 21.07 1.63
C GLY A 1173 -33.87 20.27 1.71
N ILE A 1174 -33.66 19.50 2.79
CA ILE A 1174 -32.40 18.80 3.02
C ILE A 1174 -32.40 17.40 2.41
N THR A 1175 -33.33 16.55 2.85
CA THR A 1175 -33.27 15.11 2.55
C THR A 1175 -33.43 14.84 1.05
N MET A 1176 -34.48 15.41 0.44
CA MET A 1176 -34.79 15.16 -0.97
C MET A 1176 -33.83 15.87 -1.93
N CYS A 1177 -33.34 17.07 -1.59
CA CYS A 1177 -32.33 17.75 -2.41
C CYS A 1177 -31.04 16.93 -2.48
N LYS A 1178 -30.51 16.51 -1.32
CA LYS A 1178 -29.31 15.68 -1.24
C LYS A 1178 -29.50 14.32 -1.91
N PHE A 1179 -30.65 13.68 -1.73
CA PHE A 1179 -30.96 12.43 -2.42
C PHE A 1179 -30.96 12.59 -3.94
N CYS A 1180 -31.61 13.64 -4.46
CA CYS A 1180 -31.65 13.91 -5.90
C CYS A 1180 -30.25 14.14 -6.48
N GLY A 1181 -29.40 14.91 -5.78
CA GLY A 1181 -28.02 15.12 -6.18
C GLY A 1181 -27.19 13.83 -6.16
N VAL A 1182 -27.24 13.07 -5.06
CA VAL A 1182 -26.41 11.87 -4.89
C VAL A 1182 -26.79 10.77 -5.87
N VAL A 1183 -28.07 10.59 -6.22
CA VAL A 1183 -28.51 9.54 -7.15
C VAL A 1183 -27.91 9.70 -8.54
N VAL A 1184 -27.62 10.93 -8.99
CA VAL A 1184 -26.98 11.14 -10.31
C VAL A 1184 -25.56 10.59 -10.34
N LEU A 1185 -24.86 10.56 -9.19
CA LEU A 1185 -23.53 9.96 -9.06
C LEU A 1185 -23.55 8.43 -9.21
N ALA A 1186 -24.72 7.78 -9.18
CA ALA A 1186 -24.82 6.34 -9.45
C ALA A 1186 -24.38 5.96 -10.87
N PHE A 1187 -24.35 6.93 -11.79
CA PHE A 1187 -24.04 6.72 -13.21
C PHE A 1187 -22.59 7.07 -13.58
N THR A 1188 -21.72 7.39 -12.62
CA THR A 1188 -20.30 7.72 -12.87
C THR A 1188 -19.51 6.53 -13.41
N GLN A 1189 -18.53 6.79 -14.28
CA GLN A 1189 -17.65 5.74 -14.80
C GLN A 1189 -16.49 5.45 -13.85
N SER A 1190 -16.06 6.45 -13.07
CA SER A 1190 -15.04 6.28 -12.04
C SER A 1190 -15.55 5.45 -10.86
N LYS A 1191 -14.74 4.45 -10.49
CA LYS A 1191 -14.97 3.59 -9.32
C LYS A 1191 -14.73 4.33 -7.99
N ILE A 1192 -13.84 5.32 -7.95
CA ILE A 1192 -13.66 6.18 -6.77
C ILE A 1192 -14.98 6.90 -6.44
N PHE A 1193 -15.61 7.53 -7.44
CA PHE A 1193 -16.88 8.23 -7.25
C PHE A 1193 -18.03 7.30 -6.90
N GLU A 1194 -18.10 6.14 -7.57
CA GLU A 1194 -19.13 5.12 -7.29
C GLU A 1194 -19.05 4.62 -5.83
N ILE A 1195 -17.86 4.31 -5.33
CA ILE A 1195 -17.69 3.66 -4.01
C ILE A 1195 -17.62 4.68 -2.88
N TYR A 1196 -16.72 5.67 -2.95
CA TYR A 1196 -16.44 6.55 -1.81
C TYR A 1196 -17.36 7.75 -1.71
N TYR A 1197 -17.99 8.17 -2.80
CA TYR A 1197 -18.91 9.31 -2.80
C TYR A 1197 -20.35 8.84 -2.89
N PHE A 1198 -20.76 8.14 -3.96
CA PHE A 1198 -22.15 7.71 -4.13
C PHE A 1198 -22.65 6.80 -3.01
N ARG A 1199 -22.02 5.63 -2.78
CA ARG A 1199 -22.48 4.70 -1.71
C ARG A 1199 -22.40 5.31 -0.32
N MET A 1200 -21.31 6.03 -0.03
CA MET A 1200 -21.07 6.63 1.28
C MET A 1200 -22.04 7.79 1.58
N TRP A 1201 -22.26 8.69 0.61
CA TRP A 1201 -23.18 9.80 0.79
C TRP A 1201 -24.64 9.36 0.77
N LEU A 1202 -24.99 8.31 0.01
CA LEU A 1202 -26.31 7.70 0.08
C LEU A 1202 -26.58 7.15 1.48
N ALA A 1203 -25.60 6.44 2.07
CA ALA A 1203 -25.67 5.98 3.45
C ALA A 1203 -25.80 7.16 4.43
N LEU A 1204 -24.97 8.20 4.28
CA LEU A 1204 -25.03 9.42 5.09
C LEU A 1204 -26.41 10.08 5.06
N VAL A 1205 -26.98 10.35 3.88
CA VAL A 1205 -28.28 11.03 3.75
C VAL A 1205 -29.38 10.23 4.45
N PHE A 1206 -29.39 8.91 4.26
CA PHE A 1206 -30.37 8.04 4.91
C PHE A 1206 -30.21 7.98 6.44
N VAL A 1207 -28.98 7.79 6.92
CA VAL A 1207 -28.66 7.73 8.36
C VAL A 1207 -28.96 9.08 9.02
N ALA A 1208 -28.51 10.18 8.45
CA ALA A 1208 -28.72 11.51 9.01
C ALA A 1208 -30.21 11.91 9.04
N ALA A 1209 -30.96 11.64 7.97
CA ALA A 1209 -32.40 11.92 7.93
C ALA A 1209 -33.18 11.08 8.97
N SER A 1210 -32.86 9.79 9.11
CA SER A 1210 -33.51 8.94 10.12
C SER A 1210 -33.19 9.38 11.55
N HIS A 1211 -31.94 9.79 11.84
CA HIS A 1211 -31.56 10.28 13.16
C HIS A 1211 -32.17 11.66 13.47
N GLY A 1212 -32.17 12.59 12.50
CA GLY A 1212 -32.71 13.94 12.67
C GLY A 1212 -34.23 14.02 12.75
N LEU A 1213 -34.96 13.23 11.95
CA LEU A 1213 -36.44 13.29 11.86
C LEU A 1213 -37.16 12.26 12.75
N ILE A 1214 -36.49 11.19 13.19
CA ILE A 1214 -37.12 10.11 13.97
C ILE A 1214 -36.49 10.00 15.37
N LEU A 1215 -35.19 9.78 15.48
CA LEU A 1215 -34.53 9.57 16.79
C LEU A 1215 -34.53 10.84 17.64
N LEU A 1216 -34.07 11.96 17.07
CA LEU A 1216 -33.88 13.21 17.79
C LEU A 1216 -35.19 13.74 18.42
N PRO A 1217 -36.35 13.79 17.72
CA PRO A 1217 -37.60 14.19 18.36
C PRO A 1217 -38.00 13.30 19.53
N VAL A 1218 -37.80 11.97 19.43
CA VAL A 1218 -38.10 11.03 20.52
C VAL A 1218 -37.21 11.30 21.73
N VAL A 1219 -35.89 11.47 21.52
CA VAL A 1219 -34.94 11.80 22.59
C VAL A 1219 -35.29 13.14 23.25
N LEU A 1220 -35.59 14.18 22.47
CA LEU A 1220 -36.00 15.49 22.99
C LEU A 1220 -37.33 15.44 23.76
N SER A 1221 -38.25 14.54 23.38
CA SER A 1221 -39.54 14.38 24.07
C SER A 1221 -39.41 13.74 25.46
N MET A 1222 -38.29 13.06 25.75
CA MET A 1222 -38.04 12.35 27.02
C MET A 1222 -36.96 13.02 27.87
N PHE A 1223 -35.90 13.52 27.25
CA PHE A 1223 -34.70 14.02 27.92
C PHE A 1223 -34.38 15.49 27.58
N GLY A 1224 -35.22 16.16 26.80
CA GLY A 1224 -34.97 17.54 26.37
C GLY A 1224 -35.01 18.54 27.54
N PRO A 1225 -34.12 19.55 27.55
CA PRO A 1225 -34.07 20.55 28.62
C PRO A 1225 -35.23 21.56 28.54
N ARG A 1226 -35.44 22.30 29.62
CA ARG A 1226 -36.26 23.52 29.57
C ARG A 1226 -35.55 24.53 28.66
N GLY A 1227 -36.28 25.16 27.75
CA GLY A 1227 -35.73 26.12 26.80
C GLY A 1227 -36.21 27.53 27.07
N TYR A 1228 -35.97 28.41 26.12
CA TYR A 1228 -36.10 29.85 26.26
C TYR A 1228 -37.31 30.38 25.49
N VAL A 1229 -37.73 31.62 25.80
CA VAL A 1229 -38.78 32.33 25.08
C VAL A 1229 -38.16 33.51 24.33
N CYS A 1230 -38.54 33.71 23.06
CA CYS A 1230 -38.11 34.88 22.27
C CYS A 1230 -38.84 36.15 22.72
N LYS A 1231 -38.13 37.29 22.74
CA LYS A 1231 -38.75 38.61 22.96
C LYS A 1231 -39.35 39.10 21.62
N GLU A 1232 -40.59 39.58 21.62
CA GLU A 1232 -41.22 40.11 20.40
C GLU A 1232 -40.53 41.42 19.97
N ILE A 1233 -39.91 41.42 18.78
CA ILE A 1233 -39.23 42.60 18.20
C ILE A 1233 -40.25 43.58 17.60
N ALA A 1234 -41.45 43.11 17.26
CA ALA A 1234 -42.47 43.88 16.54
C ALA A 1234 -43.11 45.02 17.37
N SER A 1235 -43.14 44.92 18.70
CA SER A 1235 -43.80 45.94 19.55
C SER A 1235 -42.97 47.21 19.75
N ASP A 1236 -41.63 47.13 19.71
CA ASP A 1236 -40.74 48.26 20.02
C ASP A 1236 -40.35 49.08 18.76
N HIS A 1237 -40.67 48.61 17.55
CA HIS A 1237 -40.29 49.26 16.29
C HIS A 1237 -41.46 49.69 15.39
N ALA A 1238 -42.70 49.50 15.82
CA ALA A 1238 -43.89 50.04 15.15
C ALA A 1238 -44.04 51.57 15.29
N GLU A 1239 -43.15 52.25 16.03
CA GLU A 1239 -43.15 53.71 16.25
C GLU A 1239 -42.05 54.47 15.48
N LEU A 1240 -41.57 53.97 14.33
CA LEU A 1240 -40.79 54.80 13.41
C LEU A 1240 -41.72 55.38 12.33
N PRO A 1241 -41.89 56.71 12.25
CA PRO A 1241 -42.78 57.33 11.29
C PRO A 1241 -42.28 57.05 9.87
N ALA A 1242 -43.22 56.72 8.98
CA ALA A 1242 -42.98 56.63 7.55
C ALA A 1242 -42.21 57.87 7.08
N ALA A 1243 -40.96 57.68 6.68
CA ALA A 1243 -40.13 58.75 6.12
C ALA A 1243 -40.66 59.11 4.73
N SER A 1244 -41.58 60.07 4.70
CA SER A 1244 -41.86 60.89 3.53
C SER A 1244 -40.74 61.92 3.39
N ASP A 1245 -39.69 61.61 2.61
CA ASP A 1245 -38.71 62.61 2.18
C ASP A 1245 -38.31 62.38 0.71
N PRO A 1246 -38.53 63.34 -0.21
CA PRO A 1246 -38.49 63.12 -1.66
C PRO A 1246 -37.09 63.30 -2.28
N LEU A 1247 -36.04 62.88 -1.58
CA LEU A 1247 -34.65 63.01 -2.05
C LEU A 1247 -34.01 61.69 -2.52
N TRP A 1248 -34.79 60.61 -2.56
CA TRP A 1248 -34.34 59.26 -2.91
C TRP A 1248 -35.34 58.53 -3.83
N GLN A 1249 -35.71 59.16 -4.94
CA GLN A 1249 -36.27 58.46 -6.10
C GLN A 1249 -35.20 58.20 -7.15
#